data_AF-A0AAN6M3U8-F1
#
_entry.id   AF-A0AAN6M3U8-F1
#
_cell.length_a   1.000
_cell.length_b   1.000
_cell.length_c   1.000
_cell.angle_alpha   90.00
_cell.angle_beta   90.00
_cell.angle_gamma   90.00
#
_symmetry.space_group_name_H-M   'P 1'
#
loop_
_entity.id
_entity.type
_entity.pdbx_description
1 polymer ?
#
loop_
_entity_poly.entity_id
_entity_poly.type
_entity_poly.pdbx_seq_one_letter_code
_entity_poly.pdbx_strand_id
1 'polypeptide(L)'
;MADTKEQVFNIPKMCKGGVVVNEGPDFRVEVRDVPVPEIKDNEVLIKLNATGVCHSDLHFMLNDWALPKMSDLGVQCAGHEGAGVIVKVGSNVKTLKPGMRAGLKPIQDTCGSCELCRNGNECYCSGSVFTGLMVDGSYKQYVVSPERYTTIIPDGVSDVIAGPIMCSASTIYTSIKQSGLQPGEWAVFPGAGGGVGMQGLQLAKAMGLRPVAIDTGADKKKLCIENGAETFIDFKEVDSVAEEVVKLCDGIGAHAVFVTAVQAYPQSISFLGGRIGGKVMCIGLPPAGTQHVDVDPNQMCFKKQSVQGTLGMSSSSSSQSAHGQAEASSSRHPPPAADRLSDELPEQLSFKRRQKTAPSSTFGLPRFLANPLASSKDRASPLPQQRNAPQDDDTERIPPYFDAHAHDDLPHDAKDQPGLDWYAEGPGRRVGYDDLTAIDWIFEYAKERQRLRYLYSGASGLLGHVRQIADASQIWLILIAAGVLSGAIAAFIDVVSDWLGDLKMGYCSNVDGDGRFYLNKGFCCWGYSEYAKCNDWHPWSKALHINAVGGAWIVEYIFFVLFSILFAACASLLVREFSTYAKHSGIAEVKTVLGGFVIRRFLGAWTLVVKTLGLCLAVASGLWLGKEGPLVHVACCSANLFMKLFPNINNNEARKREVFSAAAAAGISVAFGSPIGGVLFSLEQLSYYFPDKTMWQSFVCAMVAAVTLQAFNPFRTGKLVLYQVTYHSGWHDFELVPFAFLGVLGGLYGGLFIKLNMRVAEWRKHRTYLKGPVTEVVIVAFITALINYPFKFMRAQASELVYFLFAECVDLTDDTLGLCKAGKANTGVVALLLISAGLGIILASFTFGLQIPAGIILPSMAIGGLYGRAVGLTLEQLQQAWPSLFFFSSCEPDVPCVTPGTYAIIGAASALGGATRMTVSIVVIMFELTGALTYVLPIMIAVMISKWVGDAISPRSIYESWIHFNGYPFLDNRDDNPASIPDVPASQIMTRIDDLIAITSTGHTIASLRQLLSEHRFRGFPVIDSSRDALLLGYISRTELAFALQSALAAPRSLSADTEAHFSHQPLSDPITSLDLRPWMDQTPITLNAKASFHLTVSMFMKLGLRYIIFTERGGLRGLLTKKDIWFVLDGVEDRDGYEQDDVNGGRDIRRAQPDDEDNEGLGLLAESDDEDELGGRAAVR
;
A
#
# COMPACT_ATOMS: atom_id res chain seq x y z
N MET A 1 -30.65 25.42 -31.48
CA MET A 1 -29.73 25.99 -32.48
C MET A 1 -29.90 27.49 -32.43
N ALA A 2 -28.95 28.21 -31.82
CA ALA A 2 -28.89 29.67 -31.90
C ALA A 2 -27.96 30.03 -33.07
N ASP A 3 -28.41 30.91 -33.96
CA ASP A 3 -27.69 31.42 -35.12
C ASP A 3 -26.33 32.04 -34.72
N THR A 4 -25.22 31.32 -34.92
CA THR A 4 -23.87 31.90 -34.88
C THR A 4 -23.53 32.52 -36.23
N LYS A 5 -23.89 33.79 -36.44
CA LYS A 5 -23.21 34.63 -37.42
C LYS A 5 -21.78 34.85 -36.95
N GLU A 6 -20.77 34.41 -37.72
CA GLU A 6 -19.37 34.72 -37.44
C GLU A 6 -19.17 36.24 -37.39
N GLN A 7 -18.69 36.77 -36.26
CA GLN A 7 -18.39 38.19 -36.14
C GLN A 7 -17.15 38.52 -36.98
N VAL A 8 -17.35 39.25 -38.08
CA VAL A 8 -16.26 39.69 -38.96
C VAL A 8 -15.70 41.03 -38.45
N PHE A 9 -14.42 41.05 -38.09
CA PHE A 9 -13.71 42.25 -37.64
C PHE A 9 -12.94 42.91 -38.80
N ASN A 10 -12.99 44.24 -38.89
CA ASN A 10 -12.15 45.01 -39.83
C ASN A 10 -10.74 45.20 -39.24
N ILE A 11 -9.73 44.56 -39.83
CA ILE A 11 -8.34 44.54 -39.32
C ILE A 11 -7.49 45.48 -40.18
N PRO A 12 -6.88 46.54 -39.60
CA PRO A 12 -6.03 47.46 -40.36
C PRO A 12 -4.69 46.83 -40.74
N LYS A 13 -4.00 47.36 -41.76
CA LYS A 13 -2.64 46.92 -42.14
C LYS A 13 -1.55 47.38 -41.14
N MET A 14 -1.77 48.53 -40.51
CA MET A 14 -0.85 49.15 -39.54
C MET A 14 -1.60 49.39 -38.24
N CYS A 15 -0.89 49.29 -37.11
CA CYS A 15 -1.41 49.60 -35.79
C CYS A 15 -0.37 50.36 -34.95
N LYS A 16 -0.78 50.95 -33.83
CA LYS A 16 0.15 51.59 -32.90
C LYS A 16 0.89 50.55 -32.06
N GLY A 17 2.20 50.74 -31.91
CA GLY A 17 3.05 49.96 -31.02
C GLY A 17 4.03 50.87 -30.27
N GLY A 18 4.24 50.58 -28.99
CA GLY A 18 5.32 51.15 -28.20
C GLY A 18 6.62 50.47 -28.58
N VAL A 19 7.39 51.13 -29.44
CA VAL A 19 8.68 50.63 -29.92
C VAL A 19 9.78 51.05 -28.96
N VAL A 20 10.55 50.09 -28.49
CA VAL A 20 11.71 50.33 -27.63
C VAL A 20 12.85 50.90 -28.49
N VAL A 21 13.42 52.01 -28.04
CA VAL A 21 14.53 52.70 -28.70
C VAL A 21 15.68 52.84 -27.70
N ASN A 22 16.89 52.53 -28.15
CA ASN A 22 18.12 52.56 -27.35
C ASN A 22 18.08 51.62 -26.12
N GLU A 23 17.83 50.33 -26.34
CA GLU A 23 17.87 49.28 -25.29
C GLU A 23 19.15 49.37 -24.44
N GLY A 24 18.96 49.36 -23.12
CA GLY A 24 19.99 49.69 -22.14
C GLY A 24 19.48 50.66 -21.06
N PRO A 25 20.36 51.23 -20.23
CA PRO A 25 19.99 52.17 -19.16
C PRO A 25 19.22 53.41 -19.63
N ASP A 26 19.42 53.83 -20.88
CA ASP A 26 18.83 55.03 -21.49
C ASP A 26 17.64 54.72 -22.43
N PHE A 27 17.02 53.55 -22.28
CA PHE A 27 15.91 53.14 -23.15
C PHE A 27 14.72 54.11 -23.05
N ARG A 28 14.00 54.23 -24.16
CA ARG A 28 12.69 54.91 -24.18
C ARG A 28 11.71 54.16 -25.06
N VAL A 29 10.42 54.30 -24.75
CA VAL A 29 9.34 53.69 -25.54
C VAL A 29 8.67 54.79 -26.37
N GLU A 30 8.81 54.71 -27.69
CA GLU A 30 8.19 55.63 -28.63
C GLU A 30 6.96 54.98 -29.29
N VAL A 31 5.83 55.68 -29.29
CA VAL A 31 4.64 55.20 -30.01
C VAL A 31 4.81 55.42 -31.51
N ARG A 32 4.91 54.33 -32.28
CA ARG A 32 5.09 54.34 -33.74
C ARG A 32 4.00 53.51 -34.42
N ASP A 33 3.78 53.77 -35.71
CA ASP A 33 2.96 52.88 -36.55
C ASP A 33 3.80 51.67 -36.97
N VAL A 34 3.31 50.48 -36.63
CA VAL A 34 3.94 49.18 -36.90
C VAL A 34 2.97 48.27 -37.66
N PRO A 35 3.47 47.32 -38.48
CA PRO A 35 2.58 46.42 -39.23
C PRO A 35 1.80 45.51 -38.28
N VAL A 36 0.51 45.28 -38.59
CA VAL A 36 -0.29 44.25 -37.91
C VAL A 36 0.25 42.88 -38.34
N PRO A 37 0.59 41.99 -37.39
CA PRO A 37 1.18 40.70 -37.72
C PRO A 37 0.18 39.78 -38.43
N GLU A 38 0.67 39.03 -39.41
CA GLU A 38 -0.10 37.96 -40.06
C GLU A 38 -0.07 36.68 -39.21
N ILE A 39 -1.22 36.01 -39.12
CA ILE A 39 -1.35 34.76 -38.35
C ILE A 39 -1.07 33.54 -39.21
N LYS A 40 -0.46 32.50 -38.63
CA LYS A 40 -0.36 31.17 -39.21
C LYS A 40 -1.62 30.34 -38.94
N ASP A 41 -1.67 29.14 -39.51
CA ASP A 41 -2.83 28.24 -39.44
C ASP A 41 -3.25 27.85 -38.00
N ASN A 42 -2.31 27.77 -37.05
CA ASN A 42 -2.57 27.38 -35.65
C ASN A 42 -2.59 28.57 -34.67
N GLU A 43 -2.62 29.80 -35.18
CA GLU A 43 -2.48 31.01 -34.38
C GLU A 43 -3.77 31.85 -34.40
N VAL A 44 -3.93 32.70 -33.39
CA VAL A 44 -5.01 33.68 -33.29
C VAL A 44 -4.45 35.09 -33.24
N LEU A 45 -5.20 36.04 -33.80
CA LEU A 45 -4.90 37.47 -33.72
C LEU A 45 -5.76 38.08 -32.62
N ILE A 46 -5.12 38.69 -31.62
CA ILE A 46 -5.79 39.33 -30.50
C ILE A 46 -5.61 40.84 -30.62
N LYS A 47 -6.72 41.57 -30.61
CA LYS A 47 -6.73 43.02 -30.45
C LYS A 47 -6.75 43.34 -28.96
N LEU A 48 -5.69 43.94 -28.45
CA LEU A 48 -5.55 44.23 -27.02
C LEU A 48 -6.39 45.45 -26.64
N ASN A 49 -7.12 45.33 -25.53
CA ASN A 49 -7.87 46.40 -24.90
C ASN A 49 -7.08 47.01 -23.73
N ALA A 50 -6.32 46.17 -23.02
CA ALA A 50 -5.47 46.58 -21.92
C ALA A 50 -4.15 45.78 -21.92
N THR A 51 -3.09 46.39 -21.41
CA THR A 51 -1.84 45.71 -21.09
C THR A 51 -1.34 46.15 -19.73
N GLY A 52 -0.86 45.21 -18.94
CA GLY A 52 -0.08 45.50 -17.73
C GLY A 52 1.34 45.94 -18.05
N VAL A 53 2.03 46.48 -17.05
CA VAL A 53 3.46 46.81 -17.08
C VAL A 53 4.12 45.97 -16.01
N CYS A 54 4.89 44.97 -16.44
CA CYS A 54 5.63 44.09 -15.54
C CYS A 54 7.06 44.59 -15.37
N HIS A 55 7.66 44.35 -14.19
CA HIS A 55 9.07 44.68 -13.98
C HIS A 55 9.99 43.87 -14.91
N SER A 56 9.59 42.66 -15.29
CA SER A 56 10.32 41.84 -16.27
C SER A 56 10.41 42.50 -17.66
N ASP A 57 9.38 43.26 -18.07
CA ASP A 57 9.45 44.03 -19.32
C ASP A 57 10.52 45.13 -19.23
N LEU A 58 10.64 45.76 -18.05
CA LEU A 58 11.69 46.76 -17.81
C LEU A 58 13.07 46.12 -17.89
N HIS A 59 13.27 44.92 -17.35
CA HIS A 59 14.55 44.20 -17.45
C HIS A 59 14.93 43.87 -18.91
N PHE A 60 13.96 43.48 -19.75
CA PHE A 60 14.21 43.28 -21.18
C PHE A 60 14.62 44.59 -21.87
N MET A 61 13.95 45.70 -21.56
CA MET A 61 14.28 47.01 -22.15
C MET A 61 15.60 47.61 -21.62
N LEU A 62 15.92 47.39 -20.34
CA LEU A 62 17.18 47.77 -19.70
C LEU A 62 18.35 46.89 -20.11
N ASN A 63 18.07 45.68 -20.61
CA ASN A 63 19.05 44.67 -20.99
C ASN A 63 20.02 44.33 -19.83
N ASP A 64 19.49 44.07 -18.63
CA ASP A 64 20.26 43.90 -17.39
C ASP A 64 20.23 42.46 -16.80
N TRP A 65 19.65 41.50 -17.52
CA TRP A 65 19.57 40.07 -17.15
C TRP A 65 20.61 39.15 -17.80
N ALA A 66 21.63 39.70 -18.45
CA ALA A 66 22.63 38.93 -19.20
C ALA A 66 22.02 37.98 -20.25
N LEU A 67 20.90 38.40 -20.84
CA LEU A 67 20.24 37.75 -21.98
C LEU A 67 20.60 38.49 -23.28
N PRO A 68 20.38 37.88 -24.46
CA PRO A 68 20.43 38.60 -25.73
C PRO A 68 19.46 39.78 -25.74
N LYS A 69 19.83 40.86 -26.42
CA LYS A 69 18.97 42.03 -26.57
C LYS A 69 17.72 41.68 -27.37
N MET A 70 16.59 42.32 -27.05
CA MET A 70 15.35 42.14 -27.81
C MET A 70 15.54 42.51 -29.28
N SER A 71 16.25 43.62 -29.53
CA SER A 71 16.58 44.08 -30.88
C SER A 71 17.44 43.09 -31.67
N ASP A 72 18.36 42.36 -31.02
CA ASP A 72 19.16 41.31 -31.66
C ASP A 72 18.30 40.11 -32.11
N LEU A 73 17.15 39.91 -31.45
CA LEU A 73 16.16 38.88 -31.78
C LEU A 73 15.06 39.39 -32.73
N GLY A 74 15.17 40.63 -33.22
CA GLY A 74 14.21 41.23 -34.15
C GLY A 74 12.90 41.70 -33.50
N VAL A 75 12.86 41.82 -32.17
CA VAL A 75 11.69 42.27 -31.41
C VAL A 75 11.77 43.77 -31.18
N GLN A 76 10.63 44.46 -31.36
CA GLN A 76 10.57 45.92 -31.25
C GLN A 76 9.63 46.39 -30.14
N CYS A 77 8.63 45.59 -29.78
CA CYS A 77 7.64 45.91 -28.76
C CYS A 77 7.78 44.93 -27.58
N ALA A 78 7.99 45.45 -26.37
CA ALA A 78 7.96 44.66 -25.13
C ALA A 78 6.51 44.37 -24.67
N GLY A 79 6.35 43.79 -23.48
CA GLY A 79 5.05 43.57 -22.84
C GLY A 79 4.60 42.11 -22.88
N HIS A 80 4.13 41.57 -21.77
CA HIS A 80 3.62 40.19 -21.72
C HIS A 80 2.38 40.00 -20.82
N GLU A 81 1.66 41.09 -20.56
CA GLU A 81 0.47 41.14 -19.71
C GLU A 81 -0.75 41.70 -20.45
N GLY A 82 -1.01 41.19 -21.66
CA GLY A 82 -2.08 41.69 -22.54
C GLY A 82 -3.43 41.01 -22.29
N ALA A 83 -4.53 41.76 -22.41
CA ALA A 83 -5.89 41.25 -22.44
C ALA A 83 -6.72 41.94 -23.54
N GLY A 84 -7.53 41.19 -24.28
CA GLY A 84 -8.34 41.74 -25.35
C GLY A 84 -9.25 40.72 -26.03
N VAL A 85 -9.57 40.98 -27.30
CA VAL A 85 -10.56 40.21 -28.08
C VAL A 85 -9.88 39.55 -29.27
N ILE A 86 -10.18 38.26 -29.51
CA ILE A 86 -9.77 37.54 -30.70
C ILE A 86 -10.51 38.12 -31.90
N VAL A 87 -9.78 38.65 -32.89
CA VAL A 87 -10.36 39.27 -34.10
C VAL A 87 -10.18 38.42 -35.35
N LYS A 88 -9.27 37.44 -35.33
CA LYS A 88 -9.01 36.51 -36.43
C LYS A 88 -8.45 35.20 -35.88
N VAL A 89 -8.77 34.08 -36.52
CA VAL A 89 -8.26 32.75 -36.18
C VAL A 89 -7.69 32.07 -37.43
N GLY A 90 -6.66 31.25 -37.27
CA GLY A 90 -6.05 30.46 -38.33
C GLY A 90 -6.93 29.28 -38.77
N SER A 91 -6.63 28.71 -39.93
CA SER A 91 -7.42 27.65 -40.57
C SER A 91 -7.53 26.34 -39.76
N ASN A 92 -6.54 26.07 -38.90
CA ASN A 92 -6.45 24.87 -38.07
C ASN A 92 -6.85 25.12 -36.60
N VAL A 93 -7.28 26.33 -36.25
CA VAL A 93 -7.79 26.67 -34.90
C VAL A 93 -9.18 26.07 -34.73
N LYS A 94 -9.37 25.22 -33.71
CA LYS A 94 -10.60 24.43 -33.55
C LYS A 94 -11.52 24.90 -32.43
N THR A 95 -10.92 25.45 -31.38
CA THR A 95 -11.57 25.73 -30.09
C THR A 95 -11.86 27.22 -29.90
N LEU A 96 -11.04 28.09 -30.49
CA LEU A 96 -11.16 29.54 -30.35
C LEU A 96 -11.86 30.18 -31.55
N LYS A 97 -12.70 31.18 -31.29
CA LYS A 97 -13.49 31.89 -32.32
C LYS A 97 -13.30 33.40 -32.23
N PRO A 98 -13.41 34.15 -33.34
CA PRO A 98 -13.50 35.60 -33.30
C PRO A 98 -14.62 36.06 -32.36
N GLY A 99 -14.35 37.10 -31.57
CA GLY A 99 -15.25 37.66 -30.57
C GLY A 99 -14.98 37.17 -29.14
N MET A 100 -14.26 36.06 -28.95
CA MET A 100 -13.87 35.58 -27.62
C MET A 100 -12.82 36.49 -26.99
N ARG A 101 -12.89 36.68 -25.66
CA ARG A 101 -11.88 37.43 -24.90
C ARG A 101 -10.72 36.54 -24.50
N ALA A 102 -9.49 37.01 -24.70
CA ALA A 102 -8.27 36.24 -24.48
C ALA A 102 -7.13 37.10 -23.91
N GLY A 103 -6.26 36.46 -23.14
CA GLY A 103 -5.08 37.04 -22.53
C GLY A 103 -3.77 36.45 -23.08
N LEU A 104 -2.73 37.27 -23.04
CA LEU A 104 -1.35 36.97 -23.42
C LEU A 104 -0.52 36.74 -22.16
N LYS A 105 0.34 35.70 -22.19
CA LYS A 105 1.20 35.30 -21.07
C LYS A 105 2.68 35.60 -21.35
N PRO A 106 3.54 35.59 -20.30
CA PRO A 106 5.00 35.63 -20.46
C PRO A 106 5.58 34.58 -21.41
N ILE A 107 5.01 33.39 -21.43
CA ILE A 107 5.40 32.32 -22.36
C ILE A 107 4.36 32.22 -23.46
N GLN A 108 4.82 32.42 -24.69
CA GLN A 108 3.99 32.29 -25.88
C GLN A 108 3.91 30.85 -26.35
N ASP A 109 5.00 30.09 -26.20
CA ASP A 109 5.05 28.71 -26.66
C ASP A 109 6.15 27.85 -26.01
N THR A 110 6.00 26.52 -26.06
CA THR A 110 7.05 25.57 -25.62
C THR A 110 7.09 24.30 -26.50
N CYS A 111 8.10 23.44 -26.32
CA CYS A 111 8.24 22.23 -27.14
C CYS A 111 7.11 21.19 -26.94
N GLY A 112 6.44 21.18 -25.79
CA GLY A 112 5.34 20.26 -25.46
C GLY A 112 5.71 18.77 -25.32
N SER A 113 6.98 18.40 -25.54
CA SER A 113 7.42 17.01 -25.60
C SER A 113 8.51 16.64 -24.60
N CYS A 114 9.26 17.62 -24.06
CA CYS A 114 10.30 17.36 -23.07
C CYS A 114 9.72 17.01 -21.69
N GLU A 115 10.55 16.45 -20.82
CA GLU A 115 10.17 16.06 -19.46
C GLU A 115 9.56 17.23 -18.67
N LEU A 116 10.16 18.41 -18.76
CA LEU A 116 9.68 19.62 -18.08
C LEU A 116 8.27 19.99 -18.55
N CYS A 117 8.01 19.93 -19.85
CA CYS A 117 6.68 20.18 -20.41
C CYS A 117 5.64 19.14 -19.99
N ARG A 118 6.04 17.88 -19.79
CA ARG A 118 5.12 16.80 -19.39
C ARG A 118 4.78 16.83 -17.89
N ASN A 119 5.67 17.37 -17.07
CA ASN A 119 5.53 17.39 -15.62
C ASN A 119 4.96 18.72 -15.07
N GLY A 120 4.37 19.57 -15.92
CA GLY A 120 3.80 20.87 -15.51
C GLY A 120 4.84 21.95 -15.18
N ASN A 121 6.09 21.74 -15.61
CA ASN A 121 7.23 22.64 -15.44
C ASN A 121 7.66 23.24 -16.80
N GLU A 122 6.73 23.39 -17.74
CA GLU A 122 7.00 23.87 -19.10
C GLU A 122 7.69 25.25 -19.14
N CYS A 123 7.56 26.04 -18.06
CA CYS A 123 8.21 27.33 -17.89
C CYS A 123 9.74 27.26 -17.98
N TYR A 124 10.31 26.10 -17.64
CA TYR A 124 11.74 25.85 -17.65
C TYR A 124 12.20 25.12 -18.93
N CYS A 125 11.31 24.98 -19.90
CA CYS A 125 11.64 24.37 -21.19
C CYS A 125 12.73 25.18 -21.90
N SER A 126 13.80 24.52 -22.35
CA SER A 126 14.85 25.16 -23.16
C SER A 126 14.34 25.67 -24.51
N GLY A 127 13.23 25.12 -25.01
CA GLY A 127 12.52 25.59 -26.21
C GLY A 127 11.33 26.50 -25.90
N SER A 128 11.34 27.19 -24.74
CA SER A 128 10.31 28.19 -24.40
C SER A 128 10.51 29.47 -25.20
N VAL A 129 9.40 30.05 -25.66
CA VAL A 129 9.37 31.30 -26.41
C VAL A 129 8.80 32.40 -25.52
N PHE A 130 9.63 33.40 -25.20
CA PHE A 130 9.27 34.50 -24.31
C PHE A 130 8.62 35.66 -25.06
N THR A 131 7.41 36.01 -24.62
CA THR A 131 6.65 37.16 -25.10
C THR A 131 7.35 38.45 -24.71
N GLY A 132 7.57 39.36 -25.67
CA GLY A 132 8.25 40.63 -25.42
C GLY A 132 9.78 40.52 -25.36
N LEU A 133 10.36 39.33 -25.59
CA LEU A 133 11.82 39.15 -25.76
C LEU A 133 12.17 38.47 -27.08
N MET A 134 11.54 37.32 -27.36
CA MET A 134 11.78 36.53 -28.59
C MET A 134 10.72 36.79 -29.68
N VAL A 135 9.59 37.36 -29.28
CA VAL A 135 8.50 37.82 -30.16
C VAL A 135 7.95 39.14 -29.65
N ASP A 136 7.30 39.91 -30.54
CA ASP A 136 6.63 41.15 -30.14
C ASP A 136 5.57 40.93 -29.05
N GLY A 137 5.61 41.82 -28.06
CA GLY A 137 4.78 41.78 -26.88
C GLY A 137 3.53 42.66 -26.92
N SER A 138 2.89 42.78 -25.76
CA SER A 138 1.60 43.44 -25.56
C SER A 138 1.62 44.97 -25.61
N TYR A 139 2.77 45.63 -25.79
CA TYR A 139 2.84 47.07 -26.01
C TYR A 139 2.43 47.47 -27.45
N LYS A 140 1.77 46.56 -28.17
CA LYS A 140 1.24 46.72 -29.53
C LYS A 140 -0.26 46.41 -29.55
N GLN A 141 -1.03 47.15 -30.36
CA GLN A 141 -2.50 46.99 -30.38
C GLN A 141 -2.98 45.62 -30.88
N TYR A 142 -2.18 44.92 -31.69
CA TYR A 142 -2.51 43.60 -32.25
C TYR A 142 -1.33 42.66 -32.06
N VAL A 143 -1.60 41.52 -31.44
CA VAL A 143 -0.59 40.50 -31.12
C VAL A 143 -1.05 39.12 -31.59
N VAL A 144 -0.08 38.28 -31.91
CA VAL A 144 -0.32 36.89 -32.30
C VAL A 144 -0.09 35.97 -31.10
N SER A 145 -0.91 34.95 -30.98
CA SER A 145 -0.73 33.90 -29.97
C SER A 145 -1.13 32.55 -30.53
N PRO A 146 -0.36 31.47 -30.32
CA PRO A 146 -0.78 30.11 -30.67
C PRO A 146 -2.07 29.73 -29.94
N GLU A 147 -2.97 29.00 -30.60
CA GLU A 147 -4.22 28.54 -29.98
C GLU A 147 -3.97 27.83 -28.65
N ARG A 148 -2.97 26.95 -28.61
CA ARG A 148 -2.64 26.10 -27.45
C ARG A 148 -2.19 26.85 -26.19
N TYR A 149 -1.63 28.06 -26.33
CA TYR A 149 -1.13 28.87 -25.20
C TYR A 149 -2.01 30.09 -24.91
N THR A 150 -2.99 30.36 -25.76
CA THR A 150 -3.95 31.45 -25.59
C THR A 150 -4.92 31.13 -24.46
N THR A 151 -5.05 32.02 -23.46
CA THR A 151 -5.98 31.81 -22.33
C THR A 151 -7.22 32.64 -22.49
N ILE A 152 -8.38 31.99 -22.40
CA ILE A 152 -9.67 32.65 -22.46
C ILE A 152 -9.94 33.36 -21.14
N ILE A 153 -10.41 34.60 -21.25
CA ILE A 153 -10.81 35.43 -20.11
C ILE A 153 -12.29 35.16 -19.85
N PRO A 154 -12.66 34.70 -18.63
CA PRO A 154 -14.06 34.45 -18.28
C PRO A 154 -14.92 35.72 -18.33
N ASP A 155 -16.22 35.52 -18.57
CA ASP A 155 -17.22 36.58 -18.46
C ASP A 155 -17.28 37.11 -17.02
N GLY A 156 -17.37 38.44 -16.86
CA GLY A 156 -17.39 39.11 -15.55
C GLY A 156 -16.05 39.65 -15.06
N VAL A 157 -14.91 39.22 -15.63
CA VAL A 157 -13.59 39.81 -15.32
C VAL A 157 -13.30 40.90 -16.35
N SER A 158 -12.98 42.14 -15.96
CA SER A 158 -12.63 43.21 -16.93
C SER A 158 -11.23 43.00 -17.53
N ASP A 159 -10.97 43.50 -18.75
CA ASP A 159 -9.66 43.34 -19.40
C ASP A 159 -8.53 44.01 -18.61
N VAL A 160 -8.83 45.10 -17.91
CA VAL A 160 -7.88 45.83 -17.05
C VAL A 160 -7.45 44.99 -15.85
N ILE A 161 -8.34 44.14 -15.33
CA ILE A 161 -8.02 43.18 -14.26
C ILE A 161 -7.32 41.94 -14.85
N ALA A 162 -7.81 41.46 -16.00
CA ALA A 162 -7.31 40.24 -16.63
C ALA A 162 -5.85 40.35 -17.11
N GLY A 163 -5.43 41.52 -17.61
CA GLY A 163 -4.05 41.72 -18.10
C GLY A 163 -2.99 41.38 -17.05
N PRO A 164 -2.96 42.06 -15.89
CA PRO A 164 -2.03 41.74 -14.82
C PRO A 164 -2.15 40.31 -14.26
N ILE A 165 -3.34 39.69 -14.31
CA ILE A 165 -3.53 38.30 -13.86
C ILE A 165 -2.71 37.31 -14.68
N MET A 166 -2.49 37.58 -15.98
CA MET A 166 -1.78 36.66 -16.87
C MET A 166 -0.33 36.39 -16.44
N CYS A 167 0.28 37.32 -15.70
CA CYS A 167 1.65 37.20 -15.19
C CYS A 167 1.69 37.32 -13.65
N SER A 168 1.33 38.47 -13.07
CA SER A 168 1.53 38.71 -11.64
C SER A 168 0.78 37.73 -10.73
N ALA A 169 -0.50 37.46 -11.02
CA ALA A 169 -1.32 36.56 -10.20
C ALA A 169 -1.00 35.08 -10.45
N SER A 170 -0.77 34.69 -11.70
CA SER A 170 -0.34 33.33 -12.04
C SER A 170 1.02 33.01 -11.42
N THR A 171 1.95 33.96 -11.41
CA THR A 171 3.28 33.82 -10.79
C THR A 171 3.20 33.53 -9.30
N ILE A 172 2.50 34.38 -8.55
CA ILE A 172 2.42 34.23 -7.10
C ILE A 172 1.56 33.02 -6.70
N TYR A 173 0.52 32.70 -7.48
CA TYR A 173 -0.30 31.51 -7.27
C TYR A 173 0.53 30.22 -7.39
N THR A 174 1.35 30.10 -8.45
CA THR A 174 2.25 28.96 -8.63
C THR A 174 3.24 28.87 -7.47
N SER A 175 3.79 30.00 -7.02
CA SER A 175 4.72 30.01 -5.89
C SER A 175 4.06 29.55 -4.58
N ILE A 176 2.86 30.04 -4.27
CA ILE A 176 2.10 29.61 -3.10
C ILE A 176 1.78 28.11 -3.19
N LYS A 177 1.35 27.60 -4.36
CA LYS A 177 1.12 26.16 -4.54
C LYS A 177 2.37 25.31 -4.36
N GLN A 178 3.50 25.71 -4.97
CA GLN A 178 4.77 24.98 -4.88
C GLN A 178 5.39 25.02 -3.47
N SER A 179 5.11 26.08 -2.71
CA SER A 179 5.53 26.16 -1.30
C SER A 179 4.96 25.02 -0.45
N GLY A 180 3.81 24.43 -0.84
CA GLY A 180 3.16 23.34 -0.13
C GLY A 180 2.51 23.75 1.19
N LEU A 181 2.34 25.06 1.43
CA LEU A 181 1.71 25.60 2.63
C LEU A 181 0.27 25.11 2.77
N GLN A 182 -0.12 24.84 4.02
CA GLN A 182 -1.47 24.40 4.40
C GLN A 182 -2.26 25.56 5.03
N PRO A 183 -3.62 25.51 4.98
CA PRO A 183 -4.45 26.51 5.64
C PRO A 183 -4.07 26.68 7.12
N GLY A 184 -3.97 27.93 7.57
CA GLY A 184 -3.52 28.32 8.91
C GLY A 184 -2.01 28.62 9.02
N GLU A 185 -1.20 28.28 8.02
CA GLU A 185 0.24 28.56 8.04
C GLU A 185 0.58 30.01 7.64
N TRP A 186 1.66 30.52 8.22
CA TRP A 186 2.15 31.89 8.03
C TRP A 186 2.88 32.10 6.71
N ALA A 187 2.39 33.04 5.90
CA ALA A 187 2.95 33.43 4.61
C ALA A 187 3.39 34.90 4.66
N VAL A 188 4.69 35.16 4.55
CA VAL A 188 5.26 36.52 4.65
C VAL A 188 5.58 37.06 3.27
N PHE A 189 5.12 38.28 2.96
CA PHE A 189 5.28 38.93 1.66
C PHE A 189 6.08 40.24 1.78
N PRO A 190 7.42 40.20 1.70
CA PRO A 190 8.22 41.42 1.53
C PRO A 190 8.04 42.01 0.14
N GLY A 191 7.54 43.26 0.08
CA GLY A 191 7.05 43.88 -1.14
C GLY A 191 5.55 43.71 -1.35
N ALA A 192 4.79 43.54 -0.27
CA ALA A 192 3.35 43.27 -0.30
C ALA A 192 2.52 44.35 -1.01
N GLY A 193 2.94 45.62 -0.97
CA GLY A 193 2.23 46.71 -1.64
C GLY A 193 2.51 46.84 -3.14
N GLY A 194 3.38 45.99 -3.70
CA GLY A 194 3.63 45.91 -5.15
C GLY A 194 2.61 45.02 -5.88
N GLY A 195 2.66 45.00 -7.22
CA GLY A 195 1.69 44.25 -8.04
C GLY A 195 1.58 42.77 -7.68
N VAL A 196 2.69 42.03 -7.72
CA VAL A 196 2.74 40.59 -7.39
C VAL A 196 2.41 40.33 -5.92
N GLY A 197 2.97 41.14 -5.01
CA GLY A 197 2.74 41.01 -3.56
C GLY A 197 1.27 41.18 -3.17
N MET A 198 0.59 42.16 -3.79
CA MET A 198 -0.82 42.44 -3.54
C MET A 198 -1.73 41.30 -3.99
N GLN A 199 -1.40 40.66 -5.12
CA GLN A 199 -2.09 39.45 -5.56
C GLN A 199 -1.80 38.27 -4.62
N GLY A 200 -0.57 38.19 -4.09
CA GLY A 200 -0.17 37.21 -3.09
C GLY A 200 -1.00 37.29 -1.81
N LEU A 201 -1.21 38.49 -1.25
CA LEU A 201 -2.04 38.68 -0.06
C LEU A 201 -3.48 38.17 -0.25
N GLN A 202 -4.10 38.56 -1.37
CA GLN A 202 -5.47 38.20 -1.70
C GLN A 202 -5.62 36.69 -1.88
N LEU A 203 -4.70 36.07 -2.63
CA LEU A 203 -4.70 34.63 -2.87
C LEU A 203 -4.37 33.84 -1.60
N ALA A 204 -3.40 34.27 -0.81
CA ALA A 204 -3.06 33.63 0.46
C ALA A 204 -4.24 33.61 1.42
N LYS A 205 -4.95 34.74 1.57
CA LYS A 205 -6.17 34.82 2.38
C LYS A 205 -7.29 33.92 1.83
N ALA A 206 -7.51 33.93 0.52
CA ALA A 206 -8.50 33.06 -0.13
C ALA A 206 -8.18 31.57 0.04
N MET A 207 -6.90 31.21 0.09
CA MET A 207 -6.40 29.85 0.33
C MET A 207 -6.36 29.47 1.82
N GLY A 208 -6.81 30.35 2.72
CA GLY A 208 -6.85 30.11 4.16
C GLY A 208 -5.48 30.21 4.86
N LEU A 209 -4.47 30.77 4.21
CA LEU A 209 -3.17 31.07 4.82
C LEU A 209 -3.26 32.34 5.67
N ARG A 210 -2.21 32.58 6.48
CA ARG A 210 -2.08 33.76 7.34
C ARG A 210 -1.06 34.75 6.76
N PRO A 211 -1.49 35.69 5.92
CA PRO A 211 -0.59 36.60 5.20
C PRO A 211 -0.07 37.74 6.09
N VAL A 212 1.25 37.93 6.10
CA VAL A 212 1.94 39.07 6.73
C VAL A 212 2.51 39.96 5.63
N ALA A 213 2.14 41.23 5.64
CA ALA A 213 2.62 42.21 4.67
C ALA A 213 3.83 42.99 5.21
N ILE A 214 4.90 43.09 4.42
CA ILE A 214 6.02 43.98 4.72
C ILE A 214 6.15 44.98 3.56
N ASP A 215 5.93 46.26 3.87
CA ASP A 215 6.15 47.39 2.96
C ASP A 215 6.32 48.69 3.78
N THR A 216 6.26 49.88 3.20
CA THR A 216 6.36 51.15 3.94
C THR A 216 5.33 52.17 3.50
N GLY A 217 4.85 52.98 4.43
CA GLY A 217 3.92 54.09 4.20
C GLY A 217 2.46 53.76 4.51
N ALA A 218 1.73 54.77 5.00
CA ALA A 218 0.35 54.63 5.47
C ALA A 218 -0.63 54.16 4.39
N ASP A 219 -0.48 54.62 3.15
CA ASP A 219 -1.36 54.23 2.05
C ASP A 219 -1.20 52.74 1.70
N LYS A 220 0.04 52.24 1.69
CA LYS A 220 0.33 50.83 1.45
C LYS A 220 -0.13 49.96 2.62
N LYS A 221 0.02 50.43 3.85
CA LYS A 221 -0.53 49.77 5.05
C LYS A 221 -2.05 49.58 4.91
N LYS A 222 -2.77 50.65 4.60
CA LYS A 222 -4.22 50.61 4.37
C LYS A 222 -4.57 49.63 3.26
N LEU A 223 -3.88 49.72 2.12
CA LEU A 223 -4.12 48.86 0.96
C LEU A 223 -3.88 47.37 1.29
N CYS A 224 -2.79 47.02 1.98
CA CYS A 224 -2.47 45.63 2.31
C CYS A 224 -3.49 45.02 3.28
N ILE A 225 -3.87 45.77 4.33
CA ILE A 225 -4.85 45.32 5.33
C ILE A 225 -6.23 45.12 4.70
N GLU A 226 -6.69 46.09 3.89
CA GLU A 226 -7.96 45.98 3.17
C GLU A 226 -7.96 44.77 2.23
N ASN A 227 -6.83 44.44 1.60
CA ASN A 227 -6.69 43.35 0.63
C ASN A 227 -6.23 42.02 1.22
N GLY A 228 -6.27 41.88 2.55
CA GLY A 228 -6.25 40.58 3.19
C GLY A 228 -5.03 40.26 4.03
N ALA A 229 -4.07 41.18 4.17
CA ALA A 229 -3.01 41.02 5.17
C ALA A 229 -3.60 40.93 6.59
N GLU A 230 -3.17 39.94 7.36
CA GLU A 230 -3.53 39.80 8.77
C GLU A 230 -2.77 40.83 9.61
N THR A 231 -1.51 41.07 9.25
CA THR A 231 -0.63 42.06 9.89
C THR A 231 0.21 42.80 8.85
N PHE A 232 0.63 44.02 9.19
CA PHE A 232 1.48 44.86 8.35
C PHE A 232 2.68 45.35 9.16
N ILE A 233 3.88 45.16 8.61
CA ILE A 233 5.15 45.63 9.19
C ILE A 233 5.69 46.74 8.30
N ASP A 234 5.87 47.93 8.88
CA ASP A 234 6.55 49.03 8.20
C ASP A 234 8.07 48.90 8.37
N PHE A 235 8.78 48.54 7.31
CA PHE A 235 10.22 48.33 7.39
C PHE A 235 11.05 49.60 7.65
N LYS A 236 10.44 50.79 7.60
CA LYS A 236 11.10 52.05 8.00
C LYS A 236 10.81 52.45 9.44
N GLU A 237 9.76 51.92 10.06
CA GLU A 237 9.38 52.26 11.45
C GLU A 237 9.89 51.25 12.47
N VAL A 238 10.34 50.07 12.02
CA VAL A 238 10.81 48.97 12.88
C VAL A 238 12.32 48.78 12.73
N ASP A 239 13.04 48.66 13.86
CA ASP A 239 14.50 48.49 13.88
C ASP A 239 14.97 47.16 13.26
N SER A 240 14.25 46.07 13.56
CA SER A 240 14.52 44.73 13.01
C SER A 240 13.23 44.09 12.49
N VAL A 241 13.08 44.09 11.17
CA VAL A 241 11.93 43.45 10.49
C VAL A 241 11.89 41.95 10.80
N ALA A 242 13.04 41.29 10.89
CA ALA A 242 13.12 39.85 11.14
C ALA A 242 12.62 39.46 12.53
N GLU A 243 12.99 40.22 13.56
CA GLU A 243 12.51 39.97 14.92
C GLU A 243 11.00 40.18 15.04
N GLU A 244 10.46 41.22 14.40
CA GLU A 244 9.02 41.47 14.41
C GLU A 244 8.25 40.39 13.63
N VAL A 245 8.79 39.89 12.51
CA VAL A 245 8.21 38.73 11.81
C VAL A 245 8.18 37.50 12.71
N VAL A 246 9.29 37.18 13.40
CA VAL A 246 9.36 36.02 14.30
C VAL A 246 8.35 36.15 15.44
N LYS A 247 8.27 37.33 16.05
CA LYS A 247 7.33 37.63 17.14
C LYS A 247 5.87 37.51 16.70
N LEU A 248 5.51 38.01 15.51
CA LEU A 248 4.15 37.89 14.97
C LEU A 248 3.81 36.46 14.54
N CYS A 249 4.78 35.72 14.01
CA CYS A 249 4.62 34.33 13.56
C CYS A 249 4.87 33.32 14.69
N ASP A 250 4.03 33.40 15.73
CA ASP A 250 4.01 32.52 16.91
C ASP A 250 5.29 32.55 17.79
N GLY A 251 6.16 33.55 17.63
CA GLY A 251 7.47 33.58 18.28
C GLY A 251 8.52 32.64 17.66
N ILE A 252 8.20 31.98 16.53
CA ILE A 252 9.05 30.98 15.88
C ILE A 252 9.58 31.50 14.54
N GLY A 253 8.73 32.13 13.72
CA GLY A 253 9.07 32.58 12.36
C GLY A 253 8.08 32.11 11.29
N ALA A 254 8.30 32.52 10.04
CA ALA A 254 7.40 32.25 8.91
C ALA A 254 7.47 30.78 8.43
N HIS A 255 6.35 30.24 7.92
CA HIS A 255 6.36 28.95 7.22
C HIS A 255 6.89 29.09 5.80
N ALA A 256 6.47 30.16 5.11
CA ALA A 256 7.14 30.58 3.89
C ALA A 256 7.26 32.10 3.77
N VAL A 257 8.32 32.52 3.08
CA VAL A 257 8.61 33.91 2.73
C VAL A 257 8.59 34.02 1.21
N PHE A 258 7.64 34.77 0.67
CA PHE A 258 7.45 34.98 -0.77
C PHE A 258 8.09 36.30 -1.18
N VAL A 259 9.33 36.25 -1.67
CA VAL A 259 10.13 37.44 -1.92
C VAL A 259 9.69 38.13 -3.21
N THR A 260 8.83 39.15 -3.10
CA THR A 260 8.36 39.95 -4.25
C THR A 260 9.14 41.26 -4.43
N ALA A 261 9.78 41.77 -3.36
CA ALA A 261 10.75 42.85 -3.42
C ALA A 261 12.18 42.31 -3.38
N VAL A 262 12.97 42.57 -4.44
CA VAL A 262 14.32 42.02 -4.59
C VAL A 262 15.30 42.48 -3.51
N GLN A 263 15.08 43.65 -2.91
CA GLN A 263 15.91 44.17 -1.83
C GLN A 263 15.81 43.35 -0.53
N ALA A 264 14.79 42.48 -0.41
CA ALA A 264 14.60 41.65 0.76
C ALA A 264 15.36 40.31 0.70
N TYR A 265 15.98 39.96 -0.43
CA TYR A 265 16.74 38.71 -0.58
C TYR A 265 17.81 38.48 0.49
N PRO A 266 18.64 39.48 0.85
CA PRO A 266 19.67 39.28 1.89
C PRO A 266 19.08 38.94 3.27
N GLN A 267 17.84 39.36 3.55
CA GLN A 267 17.18 39.17 4.85
C GLN A 267 16.14 38.05 4.84
N SER A 268 15.80 37.47 3.69
CA SER A 268 14.64 36.58 3.56
C SER A 268 14.72 35.32 4.41
N ILE A 269 15.92 34.80 4.66
CA ILE A 269 16.14 33.62 5.52
C ILE A 269 15.86 33.93 6.99
N SER A 270 16.22 35.13 7.43
CA SER A 270 16.03 35.55 8.83
C SER A 270 14.54 35.58 9.22
N PHE A 271 13.64 35.83 8.25
CA PHE A 271 12.19 35.81 8.46
C PHE A 271 11.63 34.41 8.78
N LEU A 272 12.35 33.33 8.43
CA LEU A 272 11.99 31.96 8.83
C LEU A 272 12.28 31.68 10.31
N GLY A 273 13.19 32.44 10.94
CA GLY A 273 13.57 32.30 12.34
C GLY A 273 14.00 30.87 12.72
N GLY A 274 13.37 30.35 13.77
CA GLY A 274 13.56 29.00 14.29
C GLY A 274 12.74 27.93 13.58
N ARG A 275 11.89 28.28 12.60
CA ARG A 275 10.91 27.34 12.04
C ARG A 275 11.58 26.22 11.26
N ILE A 276 11.30 24.98 11.69
CA ILE A 276 11.76 23.77 11.03
C ILE A 276 10.91 23.54 9.77
N GLY A 277 11.56 23.30 8.62
CA GLY A 277 10.86 23.12 7.35
C GLY A 277 10.47 24.42 6.64
N GLY A 278 10.86 25.59 7.17
CA GLY A 278 10.54 26.89 6.58
C GLY A 278 11.16 27.10 5.20
N LYS A 279 10.46 27.82 4.31
CA LYS A 279 10.86 27.98 2.91
C LYS A 279 10.95 29.43 2.47
N VAL A 280 12.03 29.79 1.78
CA VAL A 280 12.10 31.05 1.02
C VAL A 280 11.75 30.74 -0.43
N MET A 281 10.72 31.42 -0.94
CA MET A 281 10.30 31.35 -2.33
C MET A 281 10.82 32.58 -3.07
N CYS A 282 11.75 32.37 -4.00
CA CYS A 282 12.34 33.43 -4.82
C CYS A 282 11.46 33.71 -6.03
N ILE A 283 10.95 34.95 -6.13
CA ILE A 283 9.98 35.37 -7.15
C ILE A 283 10.45 36.63 -7.86
N GLY A 284 10.79 37.68 -7.11
CA GLY A 284 11.32 38.92 -7.68
C GLY A 284 12.65 38.65 -8.37
N LEU A 285 12.86 39.17 -9.57
CA LEU A 285 14.07 38.92 -10.34
C LEU A 285 14.97 40.17 -10.30
N PRO A 286 16.11 40.15 -9.60
CA PRO A 286 17.04 41.28 -9.57
C PRO A 286 17.85 41.36 -10.88
N PRO A 287 18.46 42.51 -11.20
CA PRO A 287 19.48 42.58 -12.25
C PRO A 287 20.61 41.58 -11.97
N ALA A 288 21.20 41.03 -13.04
CA ALA A 288 22.14 39.91 -12.94
C ALA A 288 23.30 40.24 -11.98
N GLY A 289 23.48 39.42 -10.95
CA GLY A 289 24.58 39.54 -9.98
C GLY A 289 24.43 40.63 -8.92
N THR A 290 23.26 41.27 -8.77
CA THR A 290 23.10 42.40 -7.82
C THR A 290 22.57 42.03 -6.43
N GLN A 291 21.96 40.86 -6.25
CA GLN A 291 21.41 40.40 -4.97
C GLN A 291 21.82 38.94 -4.71
N HIS A 292 22.07 38.61 -3.44
CA HIS A 292 22.48 37.29 -2.99
C HIS A 292 21.70 36.87 -1.73
N VAL A 293 21.58 35.56 -1.51
CA VAL A 293 20.99 34.96 -0.30
C VAL A 293 22.09 34.20 0.43
N ASP A 294 22.57 34.77 1.54
CA ASP A 294 23.61 34.16 2.36
C ASP A 294 22.98 33.22 3.41
N VAL A 295 23.42 31.96 3.46
CA VAL A 295 22.84 30.94 4.35
C VAL A 295 23.94 30.09 4.99
N ASP A 296 23.81 29.83 6.30
CA ASP A 296 24.62 28.81 6.98
C ASP A 296 24.10 27.40 6.62
N PRO A 297 24.92 26.53 6.00
CA PRO A 297 24.53 25.16 5.68
C PRO A 297 24.07 24.35 6.90
N ASN A 298 24.65 24.60 8.08
CA ASN A 298 24.23 23.93 9.31
C ASN A 298 22.79 24.30 9.66
N GLN A 299 22.42 25.56 9.51
CA GLN A 299 21.04 26.00 9.71
C GLN A 299 20.10 25.29 8.73
N MET A 300 20.47 25.16 7.46
CA MET A 300 19.65 24.44 6.47
C MET A 300 19.47 22.97 6.84
N CYS A 301 20.55 22.29 7.23
CA CYS A 301 20.52 20.87 7.62
C CYS A 301 19.73 20.63 8.91
N PHE A 302 20.04 21.37 9.99
CA PHE A 302 19.42 21.15 11.31
C PHE A 302 17.99 21.64 11.39
N LYS A 303 17.61 22.70 10.65
CA LYS A 303 16.23 23.20 10.62
C LYS A 303 15.45 22.75 9.39
N LYS A 304 16.02 21.92 8.51
CA LYS A 304 15.37 21.49 7.26
C LYS A 304 14.81 22.67 6.44
N GLN A 305 15.50 23.81 6.44
CA GLN A 305 15.06 25.01 5.71
C GLN A 305 15.51 24.95 4.25
N SER A 306 14.73 25.55 3.34
CA SER A 306 15.02 25.51 1.89
C SER A 306 14.80 26.85 1.20
N VAL A 307 15.63 27.12 0.19
CA VAL A 307 15.43 28.23 -0.76
C VAL A 307 15.03 27.64 -2.10
N GLN A 308 13.92 28.10 -2.66
CA GLN A 308 13.36 27.57 -3.90
C GLN A 308 13.01 28.72 -4.85
N GLY A 309 13.52 28.64 -6.08
CA GLY A 309 13.10 29.53 -7.16
C GLY A 309 11.76 29.10 -7.76
N THR A 310 10.89 30.06 -8.06
CA THR A 310 9.66 29.81 -8.79
C THR A 310 9.53 30.77 -9.97
N LEU A 311 9.43 30.21 -11.17
CA LEU A 311 9.01 30.89 -12.38
C LEU A 311 7.58 30.45 -12.73
N GLY A 312 6.58 31.28 -12.46
CA GLY A 312 5.17 30.89 -12.66
C GLY A 312 4.67 31.26 -14.04
N MET A 313 4.51 30.27 -14.93
CA MET A 313 4.15 30.49 -16.33
C MET A 313 3.44 29.28 -16.99
N SER A 314 2.93 28.32 -16.21
CA SER A 314 2.28 27.12 -16.78
C SER A 314 0.90 27.44 -17.35
N SER A 315 0.57 26.82 -18.48
CA SER A 315 -0.73 26.94 -19.16
C SER A 315 -1.92 26.75 -18.22
N SER A 316 -1.81 25.80 -17.28
CA SER A 316 -2.84 25.40 -16.30
C SER A 316 -3.05 26.38 -15.14
N SER A 317 -2.03 27.15 -14.78
CA SER A 317 -2.04 28.01 -13.58
C SER A 317 -2.89 29.28 -13.76
N SER A 318 -2.93 29.83 -14.97
CA SER A 318 -3.57 31.13 -15.24
C SER A 318 -5.10 31.07 -15.28
N SER A 319 -5.69 29.96 -15.73
CA SER A 319 -7.15 29.77 -15.73
C SER A 319 -7.70 29.62 -14.31
N GLN A 320 -6.98 28.88 -13.46
CA GLN A 320 -7.32 28.70 -12.05
C GLN A 320 -7.12 29.98 -11.23
N SER A 321 -6.07 30.76 -11.49
CA SER A 321 -5.88 32.06 -10.83
C SER A 321 -6.95 33.09 -11.22
N ALA A 322 -7.39 33.10 -12.48
CA ALA A 322 -8.47 33.98 -12.93
C ALA A 322 -9.81 33.66 -12.25
N HIS A 323 -10.12 32.37 -12.03
CA HIS A 323 -11.32 31.96 -11.28
C HIS A 323 -11.22 32.32 -9.79
N GLY A 324 -10.09 32.04 -9.14
CA GLY A 324 -9.91 32.36 -7.71
C GLY A 324 -9.96 33.85 -7.41
N GLN A 325 -9.51 34.72 -8.34
CA GLN A 325 -9.67 36.17 -8.20
C GLN A 325 -11.08 36.67 -8.48
N ALA A 326 -11.80 36.06 -9.44
CA ALA A 326 -13.21 36.38 -9.67
C ALA A 326 -14.04 36.14 -8.40
N GLU A 327 -13.82 35.00 -7.72
CA GLU A 327 -14.46 34.69 -6.44
C GLU A 327 -14.08 35.68 -5.33
N ALA A 328 -12.79 36.02 -5.19
CA ALA A 328 -12.33 37.00 -4.20
C ALA A 328 -12.91 38.41 -4.46
N SER A 329 -13.02 38.83 -5.73
CA SER A 329 -13.56 40.13 -6.14
C SER A 329 -15.09 40.24 -6.01
N SER A 330 -15.82 39.12 -6.12
CA SER A 330 -17.29 39.06 -5.95
C SER A 330 -17.78 39.42 -4.53
N SER A 331 -16.85 39.51 -3.56
CA SER A 331 -17.12 39.80 -2.16
C SER A 331 -17.07 41.31 -1.78
N ARG A 332 -16.95 42.24 -2.75
CA ARG A 332 -16.92 43.70 -2.49
C ARG A 332 -17.92 44.49 -3.33
N HIS A 333 -18.52 45.50 -2.69
CA HIS A 333 -19.28 46.57 -3.33
C HIS A 333 -18.40 47.38 -4.31
N PRO A 334 -18.96 47.86 -5.45
CA PRO A 334 -18.22 48.63 -6.43
C PRO A 334 -17.91 50.06 -5.94
N PRO A 335 -16.87 50.73 -6.47
CA PRO A 335 -16.61 52.14 -6.19
C PRO A 335 -17.65 53.04 -6.88
N PRO A 336 -17.88 54.28 -6.40
CA PRO A 336 -18.92 55.15 -6.92
C PRO A 336 -18.54 55.69 -8.32
N ALA A 337 -19.37 55.39 -9.32
CA ALA A 337 -19.34 56.05 -10.62
C ALA A 337 -20.56 56.98 -10.74
N ALA A 338 -20.32 58.16 -11.32
CA ALA A 338 -21.25 59.27 -11.43
C ALA A 338 -22.49 58.98 -12.31
N ASP A 339 -23.58 59.68 -11.98
CA ASP A 339 -24.93 59.68 -12.53
C ASP A 339 -25.10 59.48 -14.05
N ARG A 340 -26.12 58.69 -14.44
CA ARG A 340 -27.40 59.18 -15.04
C ARG A 340 -28.33 58.01 -15.46
N LEU A 341 -29.60 58.11 -15.01
CA LEU A 341 -30.93 57.87 -15.66
C LEU A 341 -31.05 56.73 -16.71
N SER A 342 -32.09 55.93 -16.85
CA SER A 342 -33.35 55.56 -16.16
C SER A 342 -34.02 54.57 -17.14
N ASP A 343 -34.57 53.44 -16.68
CA ASP A 343 -35.84 52.82 -17.12
C ASP A 343 -35.94 51.31 -16.79
N GLU A 344 -37.19 50.91 -16.58
CA GLU A 344 -37.72 49.77 -15.82
C GLU A 344 -37.57 48.38 -16.48
N LEU A 345 -37.53 47.30 -15.65
CA LEU A 345 -38.37 46.07 -15.69
C LEU A 345 -37.75 44.89 -14.85
N PRO A 346 -38.52 43.84 -14.47
CA PRO A 346 -38.68 43.42 -13.06
C PRO A 346 -37.89 42.18 -12.58
N GLU A 347 -37.89 42.06 -11.25
CA GLU A 347 -37.45 41.00 -10.33
C GLU A 347 -37.09 39.59 -10.84
N GLN A 348 -35.95 39.07 -10.35
CA GLN A 348 -35.77 37.64 -10.05
C GLN A 348 -35.07 37.41 -8.69
N LEU A 349 -35.89 36.95 -7.73
CA LEU A 349 -35.66 35.94 -6.69
C LEU A 349 -34.26 35.81 -6.02
N SER A 350 -34.17 36.37 -4.80
CA SER A 350 -33.06 36.17 -3.85
C SER A 350 -33.34 34.96 -2.92
N PHE A 351 -32.48 33.94 -2.94
CA PHE A 351 -32.43 32.91 -1.89
C PHE A 351 -31.47 33.32 -0.75
N LYS A 352 -31.99 34.06 0.25
CA LYS A 352 -31.30 34.25 1.54
C LYS A 352 -31.54 33.03 2.44
N ARG A 353 -30.49 32.24 2.70
CA ARG A 353 -30.49 31.18 3.72
C ARG A 353 -30.52 31.81 5.13
N ARG A 354 -31.63 31.64 5.84
CA ARG A 354 -31.79 32.02 7.26
C ARG A 354 -30.80 31.27 8.15
N GLN A 355 -29.91 31.99 8.82
CA GLN A 355 -29.11 31.50 9.93
C GLN A 355 -29.99 31.53 11.20
N LYS A 356 -30.22 30.36 11.83
CA LYS A 356 -30.90 30.27 13.13
C LYS A 356 -29.86 30.45 14.23
N THR A 357 -30.03 31.51 15.03
CA THR A 357 -29.30 31.77 16.29
C THR A 357 -29.58 30.68 17.32
N ALA A 358 -28.53 30.08 17.89
CA ALA A 358 -28.62 29.17 19.03
C ALA A 358 -28.61 29.96 20.37
N PRO A 359 -29.33 29.50 21.41
CA PRO A 359 -29.34 30.16 22.70
C PRO A 359 -28.12 29.78 23.54
N SER A 360 -27.63 30.73 24.31
CA SER A 360 -26.60 30.58 25.34
C SER A 360 -27.04 29.61 26.44
N SER A 361 -26.19 28.65 26.82
CA SER A 361 -26.35 27.92 28.08
C SER A 361 -25.02 27.79 28.84
N THR A 362 -25.13 28.19 30.09
CA THR A 362 -24.15 28.33 31.16
C THR A 362 -23.54 27.01 31.64
N PHE A 363 -22.37 27.13 32.24
CA PHE A 363 -21.51 26.11 32.86
C PHE A 363 -22.21 25.09 33.78
N GLY A 364 -21.76 23.83 33.73
CA GLY A 364 -21.96 22.81 34.77
C GLY A 364 -21.10 21.56 34.53
N LEU A 365 -20.11 21.33 35.40
CA LEU A 365 -19.25 20.12 35.46
C LEU A 365 -20.06 18.85 35.83
N PRO A 366 -19.70 17.64 35.35
CA PRO A 366 -20.17 16.40 35.96
C PRO A 366 -19.11 15.78 36.89
N ARG A 367 -19.56 15.44 38.10
CA ARG A 367 -18.90 14.53 39.06
C ARG A 367 -19.24 13.09 38.67
N PHE A 368 -18.22 12.24 38.64
CA PHE A 368 -18.31 10.79 38.52
C PHE A 368 -18.51 10.10 39.88
N LEU A 369 -19.08 8.88 39.81
CA LEU A 369 -19.22 7.80 40.81
C LEU A 369 -20.50 7.77 41.67
N ALA A 370 -21.42 6.84 41.37
CA ALA A 370 -21.62 5.58 42.10
C ALA A 370 -22.98 4.92 41.77
N ASN A 371 -22.95 3.61 41.54
CA ASN A 371 -24.07 2.65 41.40
C ASN A 371 -24.70 2.34 42.80
N PRO A 372 -25.66 1.39 42.96
CA PRO A 372 -26.84 0.98 42.16
C PRO A 372 -28.12 0.82 43.06
N LEU A 373 -29.22 0.30 42.47
CA LEU A 373 -30.34 -0.48 43.08
C LEU A 373 -31.77 0.10 42.97
N ALA A 374 -32.62 -0.79 42.45
CA ALA A 374 -33.99 -1.11 42.86
C ALA A 374 -35.20 -0.39 42.21
N SER A 375 -36.03 -1.26 41.63
CA SER A 375 -37.48 -1.39 41.83
C SER A 375 -38.46 -0.68 40.88
N SER A 376 -39.27 -1.55 40.27
CA SER A 376 -40.56 -1.39 39.60
C SER A 376 -41.55 -0.36 40.17
N LYS A 377 -42.36 0.27 39.31
CA LYS A 377 -43.80 -0.03 39.09
C LYS A 377 -44.50 1.07 38.25
N ASP A 378 -45.37 0.61 37.34
CA ASP A 378 -46.71 1.10 36.95
C ASP A 378 -46.99 2.62 37.03
N ARG A 379 -47.60 3.29 36.03
CA ARG A 379 -49.00 3.13 35.60
C ARG A 379 -49.36 4.29 34.65
N ALA A 380 -50.35 4.03 33.80
CA ALA A 380 -50.82 4.84 32.69
C ALA A 380 -51.92 5.88 33.03
N SER A 381 -52.22 6.71 32.00
CA SER A 381 -53.52 7.33 31.61
C SER A 381 -53.78 8.80 32.05
N PRO A 382 -54.72 9.55 31.44
CA PRO A 382 -55.23 9.56 30.05
C PRO A 382 -55.41 10.99 29.43
N LEU A 383 -55.84 11.00 28.15
CA LEU A 383 -56.28 12.12 27.29
C LEU A 383 -57.50 12.93 27.83
N PRO A 384 -57.90 14.07 27.20
CA PRO A 384 -58.91 14.01 26.10
C PRO A 384 -58.77 15.05 24.96
N GLN A 385 -59.56 14.80 23.90
CA GLN A 385 -59.62 15.40 22.55
C GLN A 385 -60.62 16.58 22.39
N GLN A 386 -60.61 17.14 21.16
CA GLN A 386 -61.69 17.76 20.32
C GLN A 386 -61.78 19.31 20.36
N ARG A 387 -62.13 20.06 19.29
CA ARG A 387 -62.23 19.94 17.80
C ARG A 387 -62.63 21.35 17.29
N ASN A 388 -62.21 21.79 16.09
CA ASN A 388 -63.03 22.44 15.03
C ASN A 388 -62.21 23.10 13.88
N ALA A 389 -62.72 22.90 12.66
CA ALA A 389 -62.17 23.11 11.29
C ALA A 389 -62.35 24.59 10.76
N PRO A 390 -62.18 25.00 9.46
CA PRO A 390 -62.07 24.27 8.15
C PRO A 390 -61.05 24.89 7.14
N GLN A 391 -61.18 24.77 5.81
CA GLN A 391 -60.81 23.72 4.82
C GLN A 391 -60.82 24.39 3.41
N ASP A 392 -59.87 24.06 2.50
CA ASP A 392 -59.90 24.07 0.99
C ASP A 392 -58.44 23.92 0.46
N ASP A 393 -58.00 22.75 -0.04
CA ASP A 393 -57.92 22.21 -1.44
C ASP A 393 -57.09 23.09 -2.42
N ASP A 394 -56.10 22.62 -3.20
CA ASP A 394 -55.89 21.35 -3.91
C ASP A 394 -54.39 20.99 -4.09
N THR A 395 -54.09 19.68 -4.11
CA THR A 395 -53.20 18.90 -5.04
C THR A 395 -52.42 17.74 -4.37
N GLU A 396 -52.96 16.55 -4.64
CA GLU A 396 -52.32 15.23 -4.83
C GLU A 396 -51.44 14.60 -3.73
N ARG A 397 -52.03 13.58 -3.09
CA ARG A 397 -51.39 12.59 -2.21
C ARG A 397 -51.03 11.33 -3.01
N ILE A 398 -49.87 10.73 -2.70
CA ILE A 398 -49.65 9.27 -2.77
C ILE A 398 -49.10 8.80 -1.40
N PRO A 399 -49.60 7.69 -0.81
CA PRO A 399 -49.42 7.36 0.61
C PRO A 399 -48.19 6.47 0.91
N PRO A 400 -47.79 6.36 2.20
CA PRO A 400 -46.65 5.57 2.64
C PRO A 400 -47.04 4.11 2.91
N TYR A 401 -46.30 3.14 2.36
CA TYR A 401 -46.41 1.73 2.74
C TYR A 401 -45.11 0.98 2.41
N PHE A 402 -44.31 0.63 3.42
CA PHE A 402 -44.13 -0.77 3.86
C PHE A 402 -43.10 -0.86 4.99
N ASP A 403 -43.64 -1.18 6.16
CA ASP A 403 -42.97 -1.91 7.23
C ASP A 403 -43.54 -3.33 7.14
N ALA A 404 -42.70 -4.34 6.90
CA ALA A 404 -43.04 -5.76 7.05
C ALA A 404 -41.77 -6.54 7.33
N HIS A 405 -41.60 -6.91 8.61
CA HIS A 405 -40.48 -7.66 9.16
C HIS A 405 -40.37 -9.09 8.62
N ALA A 406 -39.13 -9.52 8.31
CA ALA A 406 -38.63 -10.87 8.59
C ALA A 406 -37.08 -10.91 8.59
N HIS A 407 -36.54 -10.57 9.76
CA HIS A 407 -35.30 -11.03 10.42
C HIS A 407 -33.90 -11.04 9.75
N ASP A 408 -33.04 -10.29 10.45
CA ASP A 408 -31.62 -10.41 10.77
C ASP A 408 -30.55 -9.80 9.84
N ASP A 409 -29.79 -8.89 10.48
CA ASP A 409 -28.54 -8.22 10.10
C ASP A 409 -28.56 -7.05 9.10
N LEU A 410 -29.03 -5.88 9.59
CA LEU A 410 -28.59 -4.57 9.09
C LEU A 410 -28.15 -3.68 10.27
N PRO A 411 -26.92 -3.11 10.26
CA PRO A 411 -26.45 -2.25 11.34
C PRO A 411 -27.14 -0.88 11.32
N HIS A 412 -27.53 -0.46 12.52
CA HIS A 412 -27.88 0.91 12.88
C HIS A 412 -26.86 1.93 12.33
N ASP A 413 -27.33 2.86 11.49
CA ASP A 413 -27.09 4.31 11.62
C ASP A 413 -27.73 5.05 10.43
N ALA A 414 -29.03 5.29 10.51
CA ALA A 414 -29.79 6.10 9.56
C ALA A 414 -30.31 7.40 10.21
N LYS A 415 -29.45 8.11 10.94
CA LYS A 415 -29.81 9.44 11.46
C LYS A 415 -28.80 10.58 11.24
N ASP A 416 -27.71 10.34 10.52
CA ASP A 416 -26.74 11.38 10.12
C ASP A 416 -26.21 11.15 8.69
N GLN A 417 -27.06 11.29 7.67
CA GLN A 417 -26.61 11.53 6.29
C GLN A 417 -26.99 12.95 5.87
N PRO A 418 -26.06 13.91 5.90
CA PRO A 418 -26.25 15.18 5.22
C PRO A 418 -25.94 14.99 3.72
N GLY A 419 -26.95 15.17 2.87
CA GLY A 419 -26.80 15.50 1.45
C GLY A 419 -26.24 14.41 0.52
N LEU A 420 -27.11 13.87 -0.33
CA LEU A 420 -26.73 13.11 -1.53
C LEU A 420 -25.88 13.97 -2.48
N ASP A 421 -24.55 13.80 -2.47
CA ASP A 421 -23.67 14.25 -3.57
C ASP A 421 -23.83 13.28 -4.75
N TRP A 422 -24.85 13.50 -5.58
CA TRP A 422 -25.21 12.65 -6.72
C TRP A 422 -24.43 13.00 -8.01
N TYR A 423 -23.35 13.78 -7.92
CA TYR A 423 -22.59 14.34 -9.05
C TYR A 423 -21.07 14.13 -8.99
N ALA A 424 -20.55 13.37 -8.03
CA ALA A 424 -19.11 13.10 -7.97
C ALA A 424 -18.76 11.92 -8.89
N GLU A 425 -18.10 12.20 -10.02
CA GLU A 425 -17.33 11.20 -10.77
C GLU A 425 -16.39 10.45 -9.81
N GLY A 426 -16.35 9.13 -9.92
CA GLY A 426 -15.58 8.31 -8.99
C GLY A 426 -15.60 6.82 -9.32
N PRO A 427 -14.98 5.98 -8.49
CA PRO A 427 -14.74 4.57 -8.79
C PRO A 427 -15.98 3.66 -8.59
N GLY A 428 -17.19 4.25 -8.52
CA GLY A 428 -18.45 3.55 -8.32
C GLY A 428 -18.70 3.06 -6.88
N ARG A 429 -19.89 2.49 -6.63
CA ARG A 429 -20.24 1.77 -5.40
C ARG A 429 -19.87 0.30 -5.59
N ARG A 430 -19.08 -0.27 -4.68
CA ARG A 430 -18.69 -1.68 -4.73
C ARG A 430 -19.45 -2.51 -3.70
N VAL A 431 -19.79 -3.73 -4.10
CA VAL A 431 -20.25 -4.81 -3.22
C VAL A 431 -19.01 -5.58 -2.75
N GLY A 432 -19.09 -6.28 -1.62
CA GLY A 432 -17.97 -7.08 -1.10
C GLY A 432 -17.41 -8.06 -2.14
N TYR A 433 -16.11 -8.33 -2.05
CA TYR A 433 -15.42 -9.21 -3.00
C TYR A 433 -15.87 -10.68 -2.88
N ASP A 434 -16.02 -11.33 -4.04
CA ASP A 434 -16.30 -12.77 -4.12
C ASP A 434 -15.07 -13.62 -3.77
N ASP A 435 -15.31 -14.89 -3.49
CA ASP A 435 -14.22 -15.83 -3.24
C ASP A 435 -13.32 -15.95 -4.46
N LEU A 436 -12.01 -16.03 -4.23
CA LEU A 436 -11.00 -16.25 -5.26
C LEU A 436 -10.99 -15.11 -6.30
N THR A 437 -11.21 -13.87 -5.83
CA THR A 437 -11.15 -12.64 -6.64
C THR A 437 -10.01 -11.73 -6.20
N ALA A 438 -9.54 -10.91 -7.13
CA ALA A 438 -8.54 -9.90 -6.84
C ALA A 438 -9.20 -8.63 -6.27
N ILE A 439 -8.59 -8.08 -5.23
CA ILE A 439 -8.99 -6.84 -4.56
C ILE A 439 -8.63 -5.65 -5.45
N ASP A 440 -9.53 -4.68 -5.53
CA ASP A 440 -9.26 -3.40 -6.18
C ASP A 440 -8.66 -2.42 -5.16
N TRP A 441 -7.32 -2.42 -5.08
CA TRP A 441 -6.63 -1.59 -4.09
C TRP A 441 -6.89 -0.09 -4.30
N ILE A 442 -7.04 0.37 -5.55
CA ILE A 442 -7.28 1.79 -5.84
C ILE A 442 -8.62 2.23 -5.26
N PHE A 443 -9.65 1.42 -5.48
CA PHE A 443 -10.97 1.67 -4.91
C PHE A 443 -10.91 1.73 -3.39
N GLU A 444 -10.29 0.74 -2.74
CA GLU A 444 -10.21 0.70 -1.26
C GLU A 444 -9.41 1.88 -0.69
N TYR A 445 -8.32 2.28 -1.34
CA TYR A 445 -7.55 3.47 -0.95
C TYR A 445 -8.31 4.78 -1.20
N ALA A 446 -9.13 4.86 -2.26
CA ALA A 446 -10.00 6.01 -2.51
C ALA A 446 -11.12 6.11 -1.46
N LYS A 447 -11.77 4.99 -1.15
CA LYS A 447 -12.78 4.84 -0.10
C LYS A 447 -12.24 5.26 1.27
N GLU A 448 -11.03 4.83 1.62
CA GLU A 448 -10.42 5.24 2.89
C GLU A 448 -10.10 6.75 2.92
N ARG A 449 -9.58 7.31 1.82
CA ARG A 449 -9.33 8.76 1.73
C ARG A 449 -10.61 9.57 1.88
N GLN A 450 -11.73 9.13 1.29
CA GLN A 450 -13.03 9.77 1.45
C GLN A 450 -13.55 9.67 2.88
N ARG A 451 -13.45 8.50 3.50
CA ARG A 451 -13.82 8.29 4.92
C ARG A 451 -13.06 9.21 5.86
N LEU A 452 -11.74 9.33 5.67
CA LEU A 452 -10.89 10.24 6.44
C LEU A 452 -11.31 11.70 6.24
N ARG A 453 -11.54 12.13 4.99
CA ARG A 453 -12.04 13.50 4.72
C ARG A 453 -13.33 13.79 5.46
N TYR A 454 -14.30 12.87 5.46
CA TYR A 454 -15.56 13.02 6.19
C TYR A 454 -15.35 13.11 7.71
N LEU A 455 -14.46 12.25 8.24
CA LEU A 455 -14.10 12.26 9.66
C LEU A 455 -13.44 13.58 10.08
N TYR A 456 -12.56 14.14 9.24
CA TYR A 456 -11.88 15.41 9.51
C TYR A 456 -12.79 16.63 9.28
N SER A 457 -13.66 16.61 8.26
CA SER A 457 -14.59 17.71 7.99
C SER A 457 -15.70 17.81 9.03
N GLY A 458 -16.14 16.66 9.58
CA GLY A 458 -17.17 16.61 10.64
C GLY A 458 -16.65 16.86 12.05
N ALA A 459 -15.33 17.03 12.23
CA ALA A 459 -14.72 17.15 13.55
C ALA A 459 -14.63 18.60 14.04
N SER A 460 -15.77 19.19 14.39
CA SER A 460 -15.81 20.42 15.18
C SER A 460 -15.96 20.12 16.68
N GLY A 461 -15.10 20.72 17.51
CA GLY A 461 -15.18 20.63 18.98
C GLY A 461 -14.46 19.42 19.60
N LEU A 462 -14.59 19.29 20.93
CA LEU A 462 -13.95 18.22 21.73
C LEU A 462 -14.44 16.82 21.35
N LEU A 463 -15.74 16.66 21.09
CA LEU A 463 -16.33 15.37 20.71
C LEU A 463 -15.80 14.87 19.36
N GLY A 464 -15.54 15.80 18.42
CA GLY A 464 -14.92 15.49 17.12
C GLY A 464 -13.49 14.98 17.28
N HIS A 465 -12.68 15.61 18.12
CA HIS A 465 -11.32 15.15 18.42
C HIS A 465 -11.32 13.78 19.12
N VAL A 466 -12.24 13.55 20.05
CA VAL A 466 -12.40 12.23 20.70
C VAL A 466 -12.77 11.15 19.67
N ARG A 467 -13.64 11.46 18.71
CA ARG A 467 -14.00 10.52 17.63
C ARG A 467 -12.82 10.19 16.71
N GLN A 468 -11.96 11.17 16.42
CA GLN A 468 -10.72 10.94 15.66
C GLN A 468 -9.73 10.05 16.42
N ILE A 469 -9.51 10.34 17.71
CA ILE A 469 -8.65 9.52 18.57
C ILE A 469 -9.21 8.11 18.69
N ALA A 470 -10.52 7.96 18.81
CA ALA A 470 -11.18 6.65 18.85
C ALA A 470 -11.00 5.86 17.55
N ASP A 471 -11.13 6.47 16.37
CA ASP A 471 -10.90 5.75 15.09
C ASP A 471 -9.43 5.35 14.92
N ALA A 472 -8.51 6.22 15.34
CA ALA A 472 -7.08 5.94 15.32
C ALA A 472 -6.69 4.81 16.31
N SER A 473 -7.36 4.71 17.46
CA SER A 473 -7.06 3.72 18.51
C SER A 473 -7.60 2.31 18.20
N GLN A 474 -8.60 2.16 17.32
CA GLN A 474 -9.19 0.86 16.99
C GLN A 474 -8.16 -0.18 16.51
N ILE A 475 -7.24 0.22 15.61
CA ILE A 475 -6.20 -0.69 15.12
C ILE A 475 -5.28 -1.12 16.27
N TRP A 476 -4.88 -0.19 17.13
CA TRP A 476 -4.02 -0.50 18.28
C TRP A 476 -4.67 -1.49 19.24
N LEU A 477 -5.97 -1.33 19.53
CA LEU A 477 -6.72 -2.26 20.37
C LEU A 477 -6.76 -3.68 19.76
N ILE A 478 -7.02 -3.77 18.45
CA ILE A 478 -7.02 -5.05 17.73
C ILE A 478 -5.64 -5.70 17.78
N LEU A 479 -4.58 -4.95 17.52
CA LEU A 479 -3.21 -5.48 17.48
C LEU A 479 -2.71 -5.93 18.85
N ILE A 480 -3.03 -5.18 19.91
CA ILE A 480 -2.70 -5.57 21.29
C ILE A 480 -3.46 -6.85 21.66
N ALA A 481 -4.77 -6.91 21.40
CA ALA A 481 -5.58 -8.09 21.69
C ALA A 481 -5.13 -9.31 20.88
N ALA A 482 -4.81 -9.12 19.60
CA ALA A 482 -4.27 -10.17 18.73
C ALA A 482 -2.92 -10.68 19.22
N GLY A 483 -2.00 -9.77 19.60
CA GLY A 483 -0.69 -10.13 20.15
C GLY A 483 -0.80 -10.95 21.44
N VAL A 484 -1.66 -10.53 22.37
CA VAL A 484 -1.93 -11.28 23.62
C VAL A 484 -2.49 -12.67 23.30
N LEU A 485 -3.47 -12.76 22.39
CA LEU A 485 -4.06 -14.04 22.02
C LEU A 485 -3.04 -14.96 21.32
N SER A 486 -2.23 -14.42 20.41
CA SER A 486 -1.18 -15.18 19.71
C SER A 486 -0.11 -15.70 20.67
N GLY A 487 0.33 -14.88 21.63
CA GLY A 487 1.27 -15.32 22.68
C GLY A 487 0.70 -16.41 23.58
N ALA A 488 -0.57 -16.29 23.98
CA ALA A 488 -1.26 -17.32 24.77
C ALA A 488 -1.43 -18.64 23.99
N ILE A 489 -1.79 -18.57 22.71
CA ILE A 489 -1.92 -19.75 21.84
C ILE A 489 -0.55 -20.41 21.61
N ALA A 490 0.52 -19.63 21.39
CA ALA A 490 1.87 -20.17 21.27
C ALA A 490 2.30 -20.90 22.54
N ALA A 491 2.10 -20.30 23.72
CA ALA A 491 2.36 -20.96 25.00
C ALA A 491 1.58 -22.27 25.17
N PHE A 492 0.30 -22.29 24.76
CA PHE A 492 -0.51 -23.50 24.75
C PHE A 492 0.05 -24.58 23.82
N ILE A 493 0.46 -24.21 22.59
CA ILE A 493 1.06 -25.15 21.64
C ILE A 493 2.35 -25.74 22.20
N ASP A 494 3.21 -24.92 22.81
CA ASP A 494 4.48 -25.37 23.39
C ASP A 494 4.25 -26.40 24.49
N VAL A 495 3.43 -26.07 25.50
CA VAL A 495 3.16 -26.95 26.63
C VAL A 495 2.50 -28.27 26.20
N VAL A 496 1.51 -28.20 25.29
CA VAL A 496 0.76 -29.39 24.86
C VAL A 496 1.58 -30.25 23.90
N SER A 497 2.33 -29.66 22.97
CA SER A 497 3.14 -30.43 22.02
C SER A 497 4.28 -31.18 22.71
N ASP A 498 4.94 -30.56 23.71
CA ASP A 498 5.99 -31.21 24.48
C ASP A 498 5.44 -32.36 25.35
N TRP A 499 4.30 -32.15 26.01
CA TRP A 499 3.64 -33.22 26.79
C TRP A 499 3.23 -34.41 25.90
N LEU A 500 2.61 -34.15 24.75
CA LEU A 500 2.24 -35.20 23.81
C LEU A 500 3.46 -35.89 23.18
N GLY A 501 4.54 -35.14 22.92
CA GLY A 501 5.80 -35.69 22.43
C GLY A 501 6.44 -36.67 23.41
N ASP A 502 6.45 -36.31 24.70
CA ASP A 502 6.95 -37.12 25.80
C ASP A 502 6.14 -38.40 26.02
N LEU A 503 4.82 -38.37 25.76
CA LEU A 503 3.94 -39.53 25.87
C LEU A 503 4.38 -40.71 24.98
N LYS A 504 5.14 -40.45 23.90
CA LYS A 504 5.71 -41.51 23.05
C LYS A 504 6.80 -42.32 23.76
N MET A 505 7.49 -41.73 24.73
CA MET A 505 8.61 -42.34 25.44
C MET A 505 8.23 -42.87 26.83
N GLY A 506 7.23 -42.26 27.47
CA GLY A 506 6.75 -42.68 28.78
C GLY A 506 5.70 -41.72 29.35
N TYR A 507 5.36 -41.86 30.62
CA TYR A 507 4.46 -40.94 31.30
C TYR A 507 4.93 -40.62 32.73
N CYS A 508 4.49 -39.48 33.26
CA CYS A 508 4.73 -39.08 34.63
C CYS A 508 3.65 -39.64 35.56
N SER A 509 4.03 -40.18 36.72
CA SER A 509 3.11 -40.67 37.75
C SER A 509 3.48 -40.16 39.14
N ASN A 510 2.51 -40.13 40.05
CA ASN A 510 2.67 -39.57 41.39
C ASN A 510 3.08 -40.68 42.36
N VAL A 511 4.38 -41.02 42.43
CA VAL A 511 4.85 -42.08 43.34
C VAL A 511 5.39 -41.48 44.64
N ASP A 512 6.28 -40.48 44.56
CA ASP A 512 6.91 -39.87 45.75
C ASP A 512 6.85 -38.31 45.78
N GLY A 513 6.31 -37.64 44.74
CA GLY A 513 6.29 -36.17 44.62
C GLY A 513 5.04 -35.55 43.94
N ASP A 514 5.09 -34.26 43.54
CA ASP A 514 3.97 -33.52 42.89
C ASP A 514 3.71 -33.93 41.40
N GLY A 515 4.31 -35.04 40.93
CA GLY A 515 4.19 -35.54 39.57
C GLY A 515 2.74 -35.85 39.18
N ARG A 516 2.26 -35.39 38.03
CA ARG A 516 0.91 -35.66 37.50
C ARG A 516 0.99 -36.04 36.03
N PHE A 517 0.04 -36.84 35.55
CA PHE A 517 0.03 -37.37 34.17
C PHE A 517 0.12 -36.30 33.07
N TYR A 518 -0.39 -35.09 33.33
CA TYR A 518 -0.35 -33.97 32.40
C TYR A 518 0.98 -33.21 32.38
N LEU A 519 1.97 -33.61 33.19
CA LEU A 519 3.30 -33.01 33.20
C LEU A 519 4.18 -33.68 32.14
N ASN A 520 4.94 -32.87 31.42
CA ASN A 520 6.01 -33.35 30.54
C ASN A 520 7.18 -33.91 31.39
N LYS A 521 8.12 -34.62 30.76
CA LYS A 521 9.27 -35.25 31.41
C LYS A 521 10.16 -34.24 32.13
N GLY A 522 10.37 -33.08 31.51
CA GLY A 522 11.15 -31.98 32.10
C GLY A 522 10.57 -31.46 33.41
N PHE A 523 9.25 -31.26 33.48
CA PHE A 523 8.55 -30.80 34.69
C PHE A 523 8.35 -31.91 35.71
N CYS A 524 8.16 -33.15 35.26
CA CYS A 524 8.08 -34.32 36.14
C CYS A 524 9.37 -34.51 36.95
N CYS A 525 10.52 -34.30 36.31
CA CYS A 525 11.83 -34.51 36.91
C CYS A 525 12.50 -33.21 37.39
N TRP A 526 11.72 -32.15 37.62
CA TRP A 526 12.25 -30.84 37.99
C TRP A 526 13.00 -30.88 39.34
N GLY A 527 14.24 -30.40 39.36
CA GLY A 527 15.08 -30.35 40.57
C GLY A 527 16.07 -31.51 40.75
N TYR A 528 16.04 -32.53 39.88
CA TYR A 528 17.08 -33.56 39.82
C TYR A 528 18.17 -33.17 38.83
N SER A 529 19.45 -33.36 39.20
CA SER A 529 20.59 -33.06 38.33
C SER A 529 20.82 -34.08 37.21
N GLU A 530 20.26 -35.28 37.34
CA GLU A 530 20.30 -36.35 36.33
C GLU A 530 18.90 -36.95 36.17
N TYR A 531 18.40 -37.06 34.93
CA TYR A 531 17.09 -37.64 34.65
C TYR A 531 16.96 -39.10 35.11
N ALA A 532 18.09 -39.82 35.22
CA ALA A 532 18.11 -41.20 35.71
C ALA A 532 17.74 -41.32 37.20
N LYS A 533 17.85 -40.23 37.98
CA LYS A 533 17.49 -40.18 39.41
C LYS A 533 16.00 -39.86 39.64
N CYS A 534 15.26 -39.57 38.57
CA CYS A 534 13.84 -39.26 38.62
C CYS A 534 13.00 -40.54 38.74
N ASN A 535 12.40 -40.76 39.90
CA ASN A 535 11.57 -41.94 40.15
C ASN A 535 10.15 -41.82 39.60
N ASP A 536 9.64 -40.59 39.46
CA ASP A 536 8.26 -40.30 39.03
C ASP A 536 8.04 -40.50 37.51
N TRP A 537 9.11 -40.58 36.71
CA TRP A 537 9.03 -40.84 35.27
C TRP A 537 9.09 -42.34 34.95
N HIS A 538 8.05 -42.84 34.26
CA HIS A 538 7.96 -44.24 33.87
C HIS A 538 8.03 -44.40 32.34
N PRO A 539 9.13 -44.96 31.80
CA PRO A 539 9.15 -45.39 30.40
C PRO A 539 8.22 -46.58 30.19
N TRP A 540 7.69 -46.74 28.97
CA TRP A 540 6.71 -47.80 28.65
C TRP A 540 7.21 -49.22 28.93
N SER A 541 8.52 -49.45 28.85
CA SER A 541 9.16 -50.72 29.23
C SER A 541 8.99 -51.06 30.71
N LYS A 542 9.22 -50.07 31.60
CA LYS A 542 9.05 -50.18 33.05
C LYS A 542 7.57 -50.29 33.44
N ALA A 543 6.69 -49.60 32.72
CA ALA A 543 5.24 -49.66 32.94
C ALA A 543 4.63 -51.04 32.65
N LEU A 544 5.19 -51.79 31.69
CA LEU A 544 4.77 -53.16 31.36
C LEU A 544 5.55 -54.25 32.11
N HIS A 545 6.37 -53.88 33.10
CA HIS A 545 7.19 -54.80 33.92
C HIS A 545 8.17 -55.67 33.12
N ILE A 546 8.69 -55.18 32.00
CA ILE A 546 9.64 -55.91 31.15
C ILE A 546 11.06 -55.44 31.47
N ASN A 547 11.82 -56.29 32.17
CA ASN A 547 13.18 -55.96 32.65
C ASN A 547 14.30 -56.39 31.68
N ALA A 548 13.97 -57.10 30.59
CA ALA A 548 14.96 -57.52 29.61
C ALA A 548 15.32 -56.36 28.66
N VAL A 549 16.61 -56.01 28.55
CA VAL A 549 17.11 -54.85 27.77
C VAL A 549 16.61 -54.86 26.31
N GLY A 550 16.65 -56.01 25.64
CA GLY A 550 16.15 -56.14 24.27
C GLY A 550 14.63 -56.04 24.17
N GLY A 551 13.90 -56.58 25.16
CA GLY A 551 12.44 -56.48 25.23
C GLY A 551 11.97 -55.05 25.49
N ALA A 552 12.67 -54.32 26.38
CA ALA A 552 12.41 -52.92 26.66
C ALA A 552 12.54 -52.05 25.41
N TRP A 553 13.61 -52.23 24.63
CA TRP A 553 13.83 -51.50 23.37
C TRP A 553 12.72 -51.77 22.33
N ILE A 554 12.30 -53.02 22.16
CA ILE A 554 11.24 -53.38 21.20
C ILE A 554 9.89 -52.79 21.62
N VAL A 555 9.57 -52.87 22.92
CA VAL A 555 8.30 -52.35 23.45
C VAL A 555 8.23 -50.83 23.29
N GLU A 556 9.27 -50.12 23.72
CA GLU A 556 9.35 -48.67 23.55
C GLU A 556 9.27 -48.28 22.07
N TYR A 557 9.89 -49.05 21.18
CA TYR A 557 9.80 -48.83 19.75
C TYR A 557 8.36 -48.96 19.21
N ILE A 558 7.64 -50.00 19.63
CA ILE A 558 6.23 -50.21 19.23
C ILE A 558 5.35 -49.06 19.71
N PHE A 559 5.49 -48.64 20.97
CA PHE A 559 4.72 -47.51 21.51
C PHE A 559 5.05 -46.20 20.80
N PHE A 560 6.33 -45.96 20.50
CA PHE A 560 6.76 -44.79 19.76
C PHE A 560 6.09 -44.74 18.37
N VAL A 561 6.07 -45.85 17.64
CA VAL A 561 5.43 -45.94 16.33
C VAL A 561 3.91 -45.78 16.43
N LEU A 562 3.26 -46.46 17.38
CA LEU A 562 1.80 -46.43 17.56
C LEU A 562 1.30 -45.02 17.88
N PHE A 563 1.91 -44.33 18.85
CA PHE A 563 1.53 -42.97 19.20
C PHE A 563 1.83 -41.98 18.08
N SER A 564 2.95 -42.14 17.37
CA SER A 564 3.28 -41.29 16.21
C SER A 564 2.21 -41.36 15.12
N ILE A 565 1.75 -42.57 14.78
CA ILE A 565 0.68 -42.77 13.81
C ILE A 565 -0.65 -42.22 14.32
N LEU A 566 -0.99 -42.49 15.58
CA LEU A 566 -2.23 -42.03 16.19
C LEU A 566 -2.34 -40.50 16.13
N PHE A 567 -1.31 -39.79 16.55
CA PHE A 567 -1.30 -38.33 16.53
C PHE A 567 -1.36 -37.77 15.10
N ALA A 568 -0.61 -38.34 14.16
CA ALA A 568 -0.65 -37.91 12.76
C ALA A 568 -2.02 -38.17 12.10
N ALA A 569 -2.66 -39.32 12.38
CA ALA A 569 -3.99 -39.65 11.89
C ALA A 569 -5.05 -38.70 12.47
N CYS A 570 -5.02 -38.44 13.78
CA CYS A 570 -5.92 -37.49 14.43
C CYS A 570 -5.75 -36.07 13.86
N ALA A 571 -4.52 -35.62 13.64
CA ALA A 571 -4.26 -34.31 13.04
C ALA A 571 -4.87 -34.20 11.62
N SER A 572 -4.70 -35.23 10.79
CA SER A 572 -5.24 -35.25 9.43
C SER A 572 -6.77 -35.32 9.40
N LEU A 573 -7.38 -36.12 10.26
CA LEU A 573 -8.85 -36.19 10.40
C LEU A 573 -9.43 -34.85 10.84
N LEU A 574 -8.79 -34.16 11.79
CA LEU A 574 -9.24 -32.86 12.28
C LEU A 574 -9.23 -31.81 11.14
N VAL A 575 -8.18 -31.79 10.32
CA VAL A 575 -8.10 -30.90 9.15
C VAL A 575 -9.14 -31.26 8.09
N ARG A 576 -9.34 -32.54 7.78
CA ARG A 576 -10.27 -32.96 6.73
C ARG A 576 -11.73 -32.67 7.09
N GLU A 577 -12.15 -33.01 8.30
CA GLU A 577 -13.56 -32.94 8.70
C GLU A 577 -14.02 -31.50 9.06
N PHE A 578 -13.15 -30.69 9.67
CA PHE A 578 -13.56 -29.37 10.18
C PHE A 578 -13.14 -28.19 9.31
N SER A 579 -11.89 -28.14 8.83
CA SER A 579 -11.41 -27.05 7.98
C SER A 579 -10.19 -27.46 7.17
N THR A 580 -10.40 -27.71 5.88
CA THR A 580 -9.36 -28.08 4.91
C THR A 580 -8.31 -26.99 4.70
N TYR A 581 -8.68 -25.73 4.96
CA TYR A 581 -7.80 -24.55 4.92
C TYR A 581 -6.75 -24.52 6.04
N ALA A 582 -6.86 -25.40 7.05
CA ALA A 582 -5.89 -25.49 8.13
C ALA A 582 -4.59 -26.22 7.75
N LYS A 583 -4.58 -26.94 6.61
CA LYS A 583 -3.39 -27.68 6.13
C LYS A 583 -2.18 -26.76 5.90
N HIS A 584 -0.99 -27.37 5.90
CA HIS A 584 0.26 -26.72 5.54
C HIS A 584 0.64 -25.51 6.41
N SER A 585 1.65 -24.74 6.00
CA SER A 585 2.15 -23.60 6.78
C SER A 585 1.14 -22.44 6.80
N GLY A 586 0.42 -22.17 5.72
CA GLY A 586 -0.42 -20.98 5.57
C GLY A 586 0.34 -19.71 5.13
N ILE A 587 1.67 -19.73 5.07
CA ILE A 587 2.47 -18.55 4.66
C ILE A 587 2.24 -18.22 3.18
N ALA A 588 2.20 -19.24 2.31
CA ALA A 588 1.94 -19.06 0.88
C ALA A 588 0.58 -18.38 0.64
N GLU A 589 -0.46 -18.85 1.34
CA GLU A 589 -1.81 -18.32 1.26
C GLU A 589 -1.94 -16.93 1.92
N VAL A 590 -1.22 -16.66 3.02
CA VAL A 590 -1.16 -15.30 3.59
C VAL A 590 -0.45 -14.35 2.61
N LYS A 591 0.63 -14.78 1.94
CA LYS A 591 1.33 -14.00 0.90
C LYS A 591 0.38 -13.68 -0.25
N THR A 592 -0.47 -14.61 -0.70
CA THR A 592 -1.45 -14.35 -1.77
C THR A 592 -2.58 -13.43 -1.31
N VAL A 593 -3.06 -13.56 -0.07
CA VAL A 593 -4.06 -12.64 0.51
C VAL A 593 -3.55 -11.21 0.61
N LEU A 594 -2.33 -11.01 1.13
CA LEU A 594 -1.69 -9.69 1.17
C LEU A 594 -1.34 -9.16 -0.23
N GLY A 595 -1.09 -10.07 -1.19
CA GLY A 595 -0.98 -9.80 -2.62
C GLY A 595 -2.28 -9.37 -3.30
N GLY A 596 -3.39 -9.33 -2.56
CA GLY A 596 -4.69 -8.84 -3.03
C GLY A 596 -5.58 -9.92 -3.61
N PHE A 597 -5.49 -11.16 -3.15
CA PHE A 597 -6.37 -12.25 -3.56
C PHE A 597 -7.24 -12.72 -2.40
N VAL A 598 -8.56 -12.67 -2.53
CA VAL A 598 -9.48 -13.02 -1.43
C VAL A 598 -9.68 -14.53 -1.37
N ILE A 599 -9.38 -15.14 -0.22
CA ILE A 599 -9.70 -16.56 0.08
C ILE A 599 -10.64 -16.59 1.28
N ARG A 600 -11.91 -16.94 1.06
CA ARG A 600 -12.92 -16.98 2.13
C ARG A 600 -12.64 -18.17 3.07
N ARG A 601 -13.04 -18.01 4.33
CA ARG A 601 -12.89 -19.02 5.43
C ARG A 601 -11.45 -19.37 5.82
N PHE A 602 -10.44 -19.03 5.03
CA PHE A 602 -9.02 -19.24 5.35
C PHE A 602 -8.64 -18.62 6.70
N LEU A 603 -8.94 -17.33 6.91
CA LEU A 603 -8.70 -16.62 8.17
C LEU A 603 -9.81 -16.81 9.21
N GLY A 604 -10.61 -17.87 9.09
CA GLY A 604 -11.79 -18.12 9.92
C GLY A 604 -11.45 -18.57 11.35
N ALA A 605 -12.40 -18.38 12.28
CA ALA A 605 -12.26 -18.82 13.68
C ALA A 605 -12.18 -20.36 13.80
N TRP A 606 -12.93 -21.09 12.96
CA TRP A 606 -12.81 -22.55 12.90
C TRP A 606 -11.42 -22.99 12.43
N THR A 607 -10.87 -22.31 11.42
CA THR A 607 -9.50 -22.57 10.95
C THR A 607 -8.46 -22.30 12.04
N LEU A 608 -8.64 -21.26 12.86
CA LEU A 608 -7.78 -20.99 14.03
C LEU A 608 -7.75 -22.17 15.02
N VAL A 609 -8.93 -22.68 15.41
CA VAL A 609 -9.05 -23.79 16.37
C VAL A 609 -8.46 -25.07 15.80
N VAL A 610 -8.85 -25.42 14.56
CA VAL A 610 -8.40 -26.63 13.85
C VAL A 610 -6.88 -26.61 13.68
N LYS A 611 -6.33 -25.48 13.25
CA LYS A 611 -4.89 -25.34 13.02
C LYS A 611 -4.10 -25.40 14.32
N THR A 612 -4.59 -24.81 15.41
CA THR A 612 -3.94 -24.86 16.72
C THR A 612 -3.87 -26.30 17.26
N LEU A 613 -5.01 -27.00 17.30
CA LEU A 613 -5.07 -28.38 17.81
C LEU A 613 -4.35 -29.37 16.90
N GLY A 614 -4.53 -29.23 15.58
CA GLY A 614 -3.87 -30.06 14.58
C GLY A 614 -2.35 -29.89 14.61
N LEU A 615 -1.85 -28.68 14.91
CA LEU A 615 -0.42 -28.43 15.02
C LEU A 615 0.21 -29.11 16.24
N CYS A 616 -0.46 -29.09 17.40
CA CYS A 616 0.02 -29.81 18.59
C CYS A 616 0.21 -31.31 18.29
N LEU A 617 -0.78 -31.92 17.64
CA LEU A 617 -0.74 -33.34 17.26
C LEU A 617 0.30 -33.62 16.16
N ALA A 618 0.40 -32.75 15.16
CA ALA A 618 1.36 -32.89 14.08
C ALA A 618 2.80 -32.82 14.60
N VAL A 619 3.13 -31.88 15.49
CA VAL A 619 4.47 -31.77 16.08
C VAL A 619 4.76 -32.96 16.99
N ALA A 620 3.79 -33.35 17.83
CA ALA A 620 3.93 -34.49 18.73
C ALA A 620 4.14 -35.82 17.98
N SER A 621 3.62 -35.97 16.76
CA SER A 621 3.83 -37.18 15.93
C SER A 621 5.29 -37.47 15.61
N GLY A 622 6.21 -36.50 15.76
CA GLY A 622 7.63 -36.68 15.42
C GLY A 622 7.92 -36.68 13.93
N LEU A 623 6.96 -36.26 13.10
CA LEU A 623 7.21 -35.91 11.70
C LEU A 623 8.23 -34.76 11.61
N TRP A 624 8.98 -34.71 10.51
CA TRP A 624 9.95 -33.64 10.24
C TRP A 624 9.24 -32.35 9.80
N LEU A 625 8.56 -31.72 10.75
CA LEU A 625 7.80 -30.49 10.59
C LEU A 625 8.03 -29.53 11.77
N GLY A 626 7.71 -28.25 11.59
CA GLY A 626 7.83 -27.20 12.60
C GLY A 626 6.52 -26.44 12.84
N LYS A 627 6.40 -25.82 14.02
CA LYS A 627 5.26 -24.96 14.41
C LYS A 627 5.39 -23.50 13.95
N GLU A 628 6.61 -23.06 13.65
CA GLU A 628 6.92 -21.64 13.40
C GLU A 628 6.19 -21.04 12.19
N GLY A 629 6.09 -21.80 11.10
CA GLY A 629 5.36 -21.35 9.91
C GLY A 629 3.85 -21.21 10.15
N PRO A 630 3.16 -22.26 10.66
CA PRO A 630 1.76 -22.20 11.07
C PRO A 630 1.39 -21.10 12.06
N LEU A 631 2.30 -20.71 12.97
CA LEU A 631 2.07 -19.64 13.94
C LEU A 631 1.82 -18.28 13.28
N VAL A 632 2.40 -18.02 12.11
CA VAL A 632 2.11 -16.82 11.30
C VAL A 632 0.64 -16.78 10.89
N HIS A 633 0.11 -17.91 10.39
CA HIS A 633 -1.29 -18.01 10.00
C HIS A 633 -2.23 -17.90 11.22
N VAL A 634 -1.87 -18.55 12.33
CA VAL A 634 -2.60 -18.47 13.60
C VAL A 634 -2.71 -17.01 14.07
N ALA A 635 -1.63 -16.23 14.00
CA ALA A 635 -1.64 -14.82 14.39
C ALA A 635 -2.55 -13.96 13.50
N CYS A 636 -2.53 -14.17 12.18
CA CYS A 636 -3.47 -13.50 11.26
C CYS A 636 -4.94 -13.86 11.55
N CYS A 637 -5.22 -15.12 11.88
CA CYS A 637 -6.54 -15.57 12.30
C CYS A 637 -6.97 -14.94 13.64
N SER A 638 -6.05 -14.82 14.61
CA SER A 638 -6.29 -14.13 15.88
C SER A 638 -6.67 -12.67 15.66
N ALA A 639 -5.98 -11.97 14.76
CA ALA A 639 -6.34 -10.60 14.40
C ALA A 639 -7.70 -10.53 13.71
N ASN A 640 -8.02 -11.47 12.81
CA ASN A 640 -9.34 -11.52 12.16
C ASN A 640 -10.50 -11.68 13.16
N LEU A 641 -10.31 -12.44 14.24
CA LEU A 641 -11.31 -12.59 15.29
C LEU A 641 -11.70 -11.26 15.92
N PHE A 642 -10.71 -10.41 16.26
CA PHE A 642 -10.95 -9.11 16.87
C PHE A 642 -11.39 -8.05 15.85
N MET A 643 -10.96 -8.15 14.59
CA MET A 643 -11.42 -7.24 13.53
C MET A 643 -12.94 -7.30 13.32
N LYS A 644 -13.57 -8.47 13.51
CA LYS A 644 -15.03 -8.61 13.41
C LYS A 644 -15.81 -7.71 14.38
N LEU A 645 -15.19 -7.28 15.48
CA LEU A 645 -15.80 -6.36 16.44
C LEU A 645 -15.86 -4.91 15.92
N PHE A 646 -15.07 -4.58 14.89
CA PHE A 646 -14.92 -3.24 14.36
C PHE A 646 -15.28 -3.21 12.86
N PRO A 647 -16.55 -2.89 12.50
CA PRO A 647 -17.01 -2.93 11.11
C PRO A 647 -16.26 -1.95 10.20
N ASN A 648 -15.77 -0.84 10.75
CA ASN A 648 -14.96 0.14 10.01
C ASN A 648 -13.67 -0.45 9.42
N ILE A 649 -13.11 -1.46 10.07
CA ILE A 649 -11.90 -2.16 9.63
C ILE A 649 -12.29 -3.41 8.84
N ASN A 650 -13.28 -4.17 9.33
CA ASN A 650 -13.73 -5.39 8.65
C ASN A 650 -14.37 -5.16 7.27
N ASN A 651 -14.82 -3.94 6.96
CA ASN A 651 -15.40 -3.63 5.64
C ASN A 651 -14.43 -2.87 4.71
N ASN A 652 -13.16 -2.72 5.10
CA ASN A 652 -12.13 -2.04 4.31
C ASN A 652 -10.90 -2.96 4.17
N GLU A 653 -10.68 -3.47 2.96
CA GLU A 653 -9.60 -4.41 2.71
C GLU A 653 -8.21 -3.76 2.82
N ALA A 654 -8.07 -2.46 2.54
CA ALA A 654 -6.81 -1.75 2.72
C ALA A 654 -6.40 -1.69 4.19
N ARG A 655 -7.34 -1.41 5.11
CA ARG A 655 -7.06 -1.44 6.56
C ARG A 655 -6.83 -2.86 7.07
N LYS A 656 -7.56 -3.86 6.57
CA LYS A 656 -7.30 -5.27 6.91
C LYS A 656 -5.89 -5.70 6.54
N ARG A 657 -5.41 -5.31 5.35
CA ARG A 657 -4.04 -5.61 4.92
C ARG A 657 -3.00 -5.10 5.91
N GLU A 658 -3.18 -3.89 6.43
CA GLU A 658 -2.28 -3.30 7.44
C GLU A 658 -2.29 -4.14 8.73
N VAL A 659 -3.48 -4.53 9.21
CA VAL A 659 -3.62 -5.36 10.43
C VAL A 659 -3.04 -6.76 10.23
N PHE A 660 -3.28 -7.41 9.10
CA PHE A 660 -2.73 -8.74 8.81
C PHE A 660 -1.20 -8.72 8.67
N SER A 661 -0.65 -7.68 8.03
CA SER A 661 0.81 -7.52 7.92
C SER A 661 1.45 -7.37 9.31
N ALA A 662 0.81 -6.64 10.22
CA ALA A 662 1.26 -6.48 11.61
C ALA A 662 1.09 -7.75 12.45
N ALA A 663 -0.04 -8.45 12.32
CA ALA A 663 -0.29 -9.69 13.03
C ALA A 663 0.68 -10.81 12.61
N ALA A 664 1.05 -10.88 11.33
CA ALA A 664 2.00 -11.86 10.85
C ALA A 664 3.39 -11.72 11.51
N ALA A 665 3.82 -10.49 11.79
CA ALA A 665 5.06 -10.22 12.53
C ALA A 665 5.00 -10.79 13.96
N ALA A 666 3.83 -10.72 14.61
CA ALA A 666 3.63 -11.31 15.93
C ALA A 666 3.75 -12.84 15.92
N GLY A 667 3.29 -13.51 14.86
CA GLY A 667 3.45 -14.97 14.71
C GLY A 667 4.92 -15.41 14.67
N ILE A 668 5.77 -14.70 13.92
CA ILE A 668 7.22 -14.97 13.90
C ILE A 668 7.88 -14.57 15.23
N SER A 669 7.42 -13.48 15.85
CA SER A 669 7.95 -13.05 17.15
C SER A 669 7.73 -14.07 18.25
N VAL A 670 6.59 -14.76 18.30
CA VAL A 670 6.34 -15.83 19.29
C VAL A 670 7.02 -17.14 18.89
N ALA A 671 7.21 -17.38 17.60
CA ALA A 671 7.89 -18.56 17.07
C ALA A 671 9.40 -18.60 17.42
N PHE A 672 10.08 -17.46 17.26
CA PHE A 672 11.54 -17.36 17.48
C PHE A 672 11.92 -16.52 18.70
N GLY A 673 10.96 -15.93 19.41
CA GLY A 673 11.27 -14.97 20.47
C GLY A 673 11.97 -13.71 19.94
N SER A 674 11.73 -13.36 18.67
CA SER A 674 12.47 -12.35 17.91
C SER A 674 11.52 -11.28 17.35
N PRO A 675 11.23 -10.20 18.10
CA PRO A 675 10.29 -9.16 17.68
C PRO A 675 10.79 -8.37 16.46
N ILE A 676 12.07 -7.98 16.41
CA ILE A 676 12.61 -7.21 15.28
C ILE A 676 12.69 -8.11 14.05
N GLY A 677 13.17 -9.35 14.23
CA GLY A 677 13.20 -10.36 13.18
C GLY A 677 11.82 -10.65 12.60
N GLY A 678 10.76 -10.65 13.43
CA GLY A 678 9.38 -10.83 12.98
C GLY A 678 8.84 -9.68 12.12
N VAL A 679 9.17 -8.43 12.46
CA VAL A 679 8.78 -7.27 11.63
C VAL A 679 9.49 -7.30 10.28
N LEU A 680 10.79 -7.58 10.28
CA LEU A 680 11.58 -7.72 9.06
C LEU A 680 11.10 -8.90 8.22
N PHE A 681 10.71 -10.01 8.84
CA PHE A 681 10.11 -11.14 8.13
C PHE A 681 8.84 -10.73 7.39
N SER A 682 7.96 -9.96 8.04
CA SER A 682 6.71 -9.50 7.40
C SER A 682 6.98 -8.57 6.21
N LEU A 683 7.98 -7.69 6.37
CA LEU A 683 8.48 -6.80 5.32
C LEU A 683 9.13 -7.55 4.15
N GLU A 684 9.94 -8.55 4.46
CA GLU A 684 10.72 -9.28 3.46
C GLU A 684 9.82 -10.31 2.76
N GLN A 685 9.13 -11.18 3.49
CA GLN A 685 8.48 -12.36 2.91
C GLN A 685 7.00 -12.19 2.57
N LEU A 686 6.27 -11.28 3.25
CA LEU A 686 4.81 -11.26 3.19
C LEU A 686 4.21 -10.08 2.45
N SER A 687 4.72 -8.86 2.65
CA SER A 687 4.17 -7.66 2.01
C SER A 687 5.20 -6.88 1.21
N TYR A 688 4.90 -6.66 -0.08
CA TYR A 688 5.67 -5.80 -0.97
C TYR A 688 5.50 -4.29 -0.68
N TYR A 689 4.39 -3.92 -0.05
CA TYR A 689 4.06 -2.52 0.28
C TYR A 689 3.81 -2.42 1.78
N PHE A 690 4.63 -1.63 2.45
CA PHE A 690 4.64 -1.58 3.90
C PHE A 690 4.85 -0.14 4.38
N PRO A 691 3.75 0.57 4.69
CA PRO A 691 3.83 1.93 5.21
C PRO A 691 4.57 2.01 6.55
N ASP A 692 5.26 3.12 6.81
CA ASP A 692 5.98 3.37 8.07
C ASP A 692 5.09 3.20 9.31
N LYS A 693 3.81 3.61 9.20
CA LYS A 693 2.82 3.40 10.27
C LYS A 693 2.58 1.91 10.58
N THR A 694 2.57 1.07 9.55
CA THR A 694 2.36 -0.39 9.67
C THR A 694 3.61 -1.05 10.26
N MET A 695 4.80 -0.50 10.00
CA MET A 695 6.04 -0.95 10.65
C MET A 695 5.98 -0.82 12.17
N TRP A 696 5.60 0.37 12.66
CA TRP A 696 5.50 0.59 14.10
C TRP A 696 4.40 -0.26 14.75
N GLN A 697 3.25 -0.38 14.06
CA GLN A 697 2.16 -1.26 14.48
C GLN A 697 2.58 -2.74 14.58
N SER A 698 3.35 -3.22 13.59
CA SER A 698 3.89 -4.58 13.57
C SER A 698 4.84 -4.82 14.74
N PHE A 699 5.73 -3.86 15.02
CA PHE A 699 6.67 -3.93 16.13
C PHE A 699 5.96 -4.03 17.48
N VAL A 700 4.97 -3.18 17.72
CA VAL A 700 4.20 -3.22 18.97
C VAL A 700 3.41 -4.52 19.10
N CYS A 701 2.77 -5.00 18.04
CA CYS A 701 2.04 -6.27 18.05
C CYS A 701 2.98 -7.45 18.38
N ALA A 702 4.16 -7.50 17.75
CA ALA A 702 5.19 -8.50 18.00
C ALA A 702 5.71 -8.45 19.45
N MET A 703 6.04 -7.27 19.95
CA MET A 703 6.48 -7.08 21.34
C MET A 703 5.44 -7.53 22.36
N VAL A 704 4.17 -7.19 22.15
CA VAL A 704 3.07 -7.62 23.04
C VAL A 704 2.95 -9.15 23.05
N ALA A 705 3.08 -9.79 21.88
CA ALA A 705 3.03 -11.23 21.77
C ALA A 705 4.21 -11.92 22.48
N ALA A 706 5.43 -11.41 22.30
CA ALA A 706 6.63 -11.91 22.99
C ALA A 706 6.55 -11.74 24.52
N VAL A 707 6.13 -10.56 25.00
CA VAL A 707 5.94 -10.30 26.44
C VAL A 707 4.86 -11.21 27.01
N THR A 708 3.79 -11.48 26.27
CA THR A 708 2.74 -12.40 26.70
C THR A 708 3.29 -13.83 26.83
N LEU A 709 4.04 -14.31 25.84
CA LEU A 709 4.70 -15.62 25.89
C LEU A 709 5.66 -15.70 27.09
N GLN A 710 6.44 -14.64 27.35
CA GLN A 710 7.32 -14.54 28.51
C GLN A 710 6.55 -14.61 29.83
N ALA A 711 5.39 -13.97 29.91
CA ALA A 711 4.56 -13.96 31.11
C ALA A 711 3.97 -15.36 31.42
N PHE A 712 3.60 -16.13 30.38
CA PHE A 712 3.19 -17.52 30.56
C PHE A 712 4.37 -18.45 30.91
N ASN A 713 5.59 -18.11 30.46
CA ASN A 713 6.83 -18.84 30.72
C ASN A 713 6.68 -20.36 30.55
N PRO A 714 6.35 -20.84 29.32
CA PRO A 714 5.96 -22.23 29.09
C PRO A 714 7.04 -23.22 29.54
N PHE A 715 8.33 -22.85 29.45
CA PHE A 715 9.46 -23.71 29.82
C PHE A 715 9.97 -23.51 31.25
N ARG A 716 9.49 -22.51 32.00
CA ARG A 716 10.01 -22.09 33.33
C ARG A 716 11.49 -21.69 33.37
N THR A 717 12.13 -21.51 32.22
CA THR A 717 13.53 -21.08 32.11
C THR A 717 13.68 -19.55 32.07
N GLY A 718 12.59 -18.82 31.85
CA GLY A 718 12.62 -17.37 31.61
C GLY A 718 13.07 -16.96 30.20
N LYS A 719 13.46 -17.93 29.36
CA LYS A 719 13.75 -17.74 27.93
C LYS A 719 12.45 -17.72 27.13
N LEU A 720 12.41 -16.95 26.04
CA LEU A 720 11.23 -16.86 25.18
C LEU A 720 11.02 -18.12 24.34
N VAL A 721 12.12 -18.71 23.86
CA VAL A 721 12.13 -19.95 23.08
C VAL A 721 13.19 -20.90 23.61
N LEU A 722 12.97 -22.21 23.42
CA LEU A 722 13.81 -23.26 23.98
C LEU A 722 15.26 -23.21 23.47
N TYR A 723 15.47 -22.91 22.19
CA TYR A 723 16.77 -22.94 21.53
C TYR A 723 17.55 -21.61 21.58
N GLN A 724 17.16 -20.69 22.47
CA GLN A 724 17.91 -19.46 22.73
C GLN A 724 19.21 -19.78 23.49
N VAL A 725 20.36 -19.47 22.89
CA VAL A 725 21.71 -19.77 23.41
C VAL A 725 22.55 -18.49 23.47
N THR A 726 23.57 -18.45 24.32
CA THR A 726 24.47 -17.29 24.45
C THR A 726 25.90 -17.76 24.24
N TYR A 727 26.66 -17.05 23.40
CA TYR A 727 28.08 -17.33 23.18
C TYR A 727 28.94 -16.28 23.89
N HIS A 728 30.00 -16.74 24.53
CA HIS A 728 30.94 -15.86 25.24
C HIS A 728 32.24 -15.62 24.46
N SER A 729 32.56 -16.51 23.51
CA SER A 729 33.77 -16.42 22.67
C SER A 729 33.50 -15.64 21.37
N GLY A 730 34.52 -14.95 20.85
CA GLY A 730 34.51 -14.34 19.51
C GLY A 730 34.92 -15.33 18.41
N TRP A 731 34.78 -14.92 17.15
CA TRP A 731 35.24 -15.68 15.98
C TRP A 731 36.56 -15.11 15.45
N HIS A 732 37.30 -15.92 14.70
CA HIS A 732 38.59 -15.54 14.11
C HIS A 732 38.50 -15.39 12.58
N ASP A 733 39.33 -14.52 11.99
CA ASP A 733 39.27 -14.21 10.55
C ASP A 733 39.36 -15.43 9.62
N PHE A 734 40.13 -16.46 10.01
CA PHE A 734 40.27 -17.69 9.21
C PHE A 734 38.97 -18.51 9.15
N GLU A 735 38.07 -18.37 10.13
CA GLU A 735 36.79 -19.08 10.20
C GLU A 735 35.80 -18.60 9.13
N LEU A 736 36.08 -17.45 8.48
CA LEU A 736 35.24 -16.94 7.39
C LEU A 736 35.19 -17.91 6.19
N VAL A 737 36.28 -18.62 5.91
CA VAL A 737 36.35 -19.60 4.81
C VAL A 737 35.39 -20.78 5.04
N PRO A 738 35.44 -21.50 6.19
CA PRO A 738 34.47 -22.55 6.46
C PRO A 738 33.04 -22.01 6.63
N PHE A 739 32.83 -20.78 7.11
CA PHE A 739 31.49 -20.17 7.12
C PHE A 739 30.94 -19.94 5.70
N ALA A 740 31.77 -19.47 4.76
CA ALA A 740 31.39 -19.35 3.36
C ALA A 740 31.06 -20.72 2.73
N PHE A 741 31.81 -21.77 3.09
CA PHE A 741 31.52 -23.14 2.67
C PHE A 741 30.18 -23.66 3.20
N LEU A 742 29.82 -23.36 4.45
CA LEU A 742 28.47 -23.64 4.99
C LEU A 742 27.38 -22.90 4.22
N GLY A 743 27.68 -21.70 3.72
CA GLY A 743 26.82 -20.97 2.78
C GLY A 743 26.54 -21.78 1.51
N VAL A 744 27.59 -22.28 0.85
CA VAL A 744 27.44 -23.10 -0.36
C VAL A 744 26.61 -24.37 -0.10
N LEU A 745 26.91 -25.08 1.00
CA LEU A 745 26.13 -26.27 1.38
C LEU A 745 24.65 -25.94 1.64
N GLY A 746 24.37 -24.82 2.30
CA GLY A 746 23.00 -24.36 2.54
C GLY A 746 22.24 -24.07 1.25
N GLY A 747 22.89 -23.45 0.26
CA GLY A 747 22.29 -23.15 -1.04
C GLY A 747 22.03 -24.40 -1.88
N LEU A 748 22.99 -25.34 -1.90
CA LEU A 748 22.84 -26.64 -2.55
C LEU A 748 21.68 -27.44 -1.94
N TYR A 749 21.61 -27.50 -0.61
CA TYR A 749 20.49 -28.11 0.11
C TYR A 749 19.16 -27.45 -0.30
N GLY A 750 19.09 -26.12 -0.22
CA GLY A 750 17.88 -25.37 -0.52
C GLY A 750 17.34 -25.62 -1.93
N GLY A 751 18.19 -25.49 -2.95
CA GLY A 751 17.81 -25.73 -4.35
C GLY A 751 17.38 -27.17 -4.62
N LEU A 752 18.11 -28.16 -4.08
CA LEU A 752 17.77 -29.58 -4.25
C LEU A 752 16.49 -29.94 -3.49
N PHE A 753 16.33 -29.42 -2.27
CA PHE A 753 15.16 -29.65 -1.42
C PHE A 753 13.88 -29.16 -2.09
N ILE A 754 13.90 -27.95 -2.67
CA ILE A 754 12.75 -27.40 -3.40
C ILE A 754 12.39 -28.28 -4.60
N LYS A 755 13.35 -28.63 -5.46
CA LYS A 755 13.12 -29.51 -6.62
C LYS A 755 12.55 -30.87 -6.20
N LEU A 756 13.12 -31.48 -5.16
CA LEU A 756 12.66 -32.77 -4.65
C LEU A 756 11.24 -32.66 -4.09
N ASN A 757 10.94 -31.62 -3.30
CA ASN A 757 9.61 -31.41 -2.74
C ASN A 757 8.56 -31.18 -3.84
N MET A 758 8.87 -30.38 -4.86
CA MET A 758 7.97 -30.15 -6.00
C MET A 758 7.74 -31.42 -6.81
N ARG A 759 8.79 -32.22 -7.07
CA ARG A 759 8.67 -33.54 -7.72
C ARG A 759 7.76 -34.49 -6.93
N VAL A 760 7.87 -34.49 -5.60
CA VAL A 760 7.00 -35.28 -4.72
C VAL A 760 5.55 -34.77 -4.76
N ALA A 761 5.33 -33.46 -4.75
CA ALA A 761 4.01 -32.87 -4.86
C ALA A 761 3.34 -33.18 -6.21
N GLU A 762 4.09 -33.11 -7.30
CA GLU A 762 3.61 -33.48 -8.64
C GLU A 762 3.27 -34.98 -8.73
N TRP A 763 4.14 -35.84 -8.19
CA TRP A 763 3.88 -37.28 -8.10
C TRP A 763 2.61 -37.60 -7.30
N ARG A 764 2.36 -36.86 -6.21
CA ARG A 764 1.13 -36.99 -5.40
C ARG A 764 -0.14 -36.67 -6.20
N LYS A 765 -0.08 -35.70 -7.11
CA LYS A 765 -1.22 -35.29 -7.94
C LYS A 765 -1.56 -36.33 -9.02
N HIS A 766 -0.56 -37.00 -9.57
CA HIS A 766 -0.73 -37.94 -10.70
C HIS A 766 -0.96 -39.41 -10.29
N ARG A 767 -0.67 -39.79 -9.05
CA ARG A 767 -0.82 -41.20 -8.62
C ARG A 767 -2.30 -41.60 -8.47
N THR A 768 -2.64 -42.82 -8.88
CA THR A 768 -4.02 -43.36 -8.85
C THR A 768 -4.26 -44.45 -7.78
N TYR A 769 -3.21 -45.09 -7.25
CA TYR A 769 -3.29 -46.29 -6.39
C TYR A 769 -3.49 -46.00 -4.87
N LEU A 770 -3.14 -44.80 -4.39
CA LEU A 770 -3.27 -44.39 -2.99
C LEU A 770 -4.28 -43.24 -2.87
N LYS A 771 -5.57 -43.59 -2.93
CA LYS A 771 -6.68 -42.64 -2.77
C LYS A 771 -6.95 -42.43 -1.27
N GLY A 772 -6.74 -41.20 -0.80
CA GLY A 772 -7.06 -40.79 0.57
C GLY A 772 -5.95 -39.94 1.22
N PRO A 773 -6.24 -38.72 1.69
CA PRO A 773 -5.21 -37.89 2.34
C PRO A 773 -4.78 -38.41 3.71
N VAL A 774 -5.69 -39.04 4.45
CA VAL A 774 -5.41 -39.59 5.79
C VAL A 774 -4.52 -40.83 5.70
N THR A 775 -4.77 -41.71 4.72
CA THR A 775 -3.97 -42.93 4.54
C THR A 775 -2.53 -42.60 4.17
N GLU A 776 -2.31 -41.56 3.36
CA GLU A 776 -0.96 -41.07 3.07
C GLU A 776 -0.25 -40.56 4.32
N VAL A 777 -0.90 -39.71 5.12
CA VAL A 777 -0.31 -39.18 6.36
C VAL A 777 0.09 -40.32 7.29
N VAL A 778 -0.75 -41.34 7.42
CA VAL A 778 -0.47 -42.54 8.24
C VAL A 778 0.75 -43.30 7.72
N ILE A 779 0.87 -43.51 6.40
CA ILE A 779 2.01 -44.21 5.80
C ILE A 779 3.31 -43.42 6.01
N VAL A 780 3.29 -42.11 5.77
CA VAL A 780 4.48 -41.27 5.96
C VAL A 780 4.87 -41.19 7.43
N ALA A 781 3.90 -41.10 8.34
CA ALA A 781 4.15 -41.14 9.79
C ALA A 781 4.74 -42.49 10.23
N PHE A 782 4.24 -43.61 9.69
CA PHE A 782 4.79 -44.94 9.96
C PHE A 782 6.25 -45.06 9.51
N ILE A 783 6.55 -44.69 8.25
CA ILE A 783 7.92 -44.73 7.72
C ILE A 783 8.84 -43.80 8.52
N THR A 784 8.37 -42.60 8.85
CA THR A 784 9.14 -41.63 9.63
C THR A 784 9.44 -42.15 11.03
N ALA A 785 8.47 -42.74 11.73
CA ALA A 785 8.68 -43.31 13.06
C ALA A 785 9.62 -44.52 13.03
N LEU A 786 9.54 -45.35 11.98
CA LEU A 786 10.40 -46.51 11.75
C LEU A 786 11.87 -46.09 11.57
N ILE A 787 12.11 -44.98 10.86
CA ILE A 787 13.45 -44.43 10.66
C ILE A 787 13.92 -43.65 11.89
N ASN A 788 13.08 -42.83 12.51
CA ASN A 788 13.49 -41.93 13.58
C ASN A 788 13.93 -42.65 14.86
N TYR A 789 13.27 -43.76 15.25
CA TYR A 789 13.58 -44.41 16.53
C TYR A 789 14.99 -45.04 16.59
N PRO A 790 15.49 -45.75 15.56
CA PRO A 790 16.88 -46.26 15.54
C PRO A 790 17.96 -45.18 15.62
N PHE A 791 17.73 -44.00 15.03
CA PHE A 791 18.72 -42.92 14.99
C PHE A 791 18.55 -41.97 16.19
N LYS A 792 19.57 -41.94 17.07
CA LYS A 792 19.53 -41.18 18.33
C LYS A 792 19.16 -39.70 18.17
N PHE A 793 19.69 -39.02 17.15
CA PHE A 793 19.39 -37.61 16.87
C PHE A 793 17.98 -37.39 16.32
N MET A 794 17.48 -38.33 15.50
CA MET A 794 16.15 -38.23 14.87
C MET A 794 15.01 -38.64 15.81
N ARG A 795 15.35 -39.30 16.93
CA ARG A 795 14.40 -39.68 18.00
C ARG A 795 13.91 -38.47 18.80
N ALA A 796 14.75 -37.45 18.97
CA ALA A 796 14.41 -36.23 19.70
C ALA A 796 13.44 -35.34 18.89
N GLN A 797 12.67 -34.50 19.57
CA GLN A 797 11.80 -33.53 18.90
C GLN A 797 12.65 -32.44 18.23
N ALA A 798 12.22 -31.92 17.08
CA ALA A 798 13.03 -30.99 16.29
C ALA A 798 13.48 -29.73 17.06
N SER A 799 12.62 -29.18 17.93
CA SER A 799 12.94 -28.01 18.78
C SER A 799 14.04 -28.31 19.80
N GLU A 800 13.99 -29.49 20.42
CA GLU A 800 14.99 -29.97 21.37
C GLU A 800 16.31 -30.29 20.66
N LEU A 801 16.24 -30.92 19.48
CA LEU A 801 17.41 -31.21 18.66
C LEU A 801 18.17 -29.92 18.29
N VAL A 802 17.46 -28.88 17.86
CA VAL A 802 18.07 -27.58 17.51
C VAL A 802 18.75 -26.94 18.73
N TYR A 803 18.12 -26.98 19.91
CA TYR A 803 18.75 -26.49 21.15
C TYR A 803 20.08 -27.18 21.43
N PHE A 804 20.12 -28.51 21.39
CA PHE A 804 21.35 -29.27 21.64
C PHE A 804 22.43 -29.06 20.56
N LEU A 805 22.04 -28.80 19.32
CA LEU A 805 22.99 -28.49 18.24
C LEU A 805 23.64 -27.12 18.42
N PHE A 806 22.94 -26.15 18.99
CA PHE A 806 23.45 -24.80 19.21
C PHE A 806 24.23 -24.66 20.51
N ALA A 807 23.82 -25.36 21.56
CA ALA A 807 24.43 -25.26 22.88
C ALA A 807 25.92 -25.65 22.90
N GLU A 808 26.70 -24.94 23.72
CA GLU A 808 28.09 -25.27 24.01
C GLU A 808 28.16 -26.44 24.99
N CYS A 809 29.19 -27.29 24.86
CA CYS A 809 29.35 -28.44 25.74
C CYS A 809 29.55 -28.08 27.22
N VAL A 810 29.97 -26.85 27.52
CA VAL A 810 30.12 -26.34 28.89
C VAL A 810 28.77 -26.12 29.57
N ASP A 811 27.75 -25.75 28.79
CA ASP A 811 26.41 -25.45 29.30
C ASP A 811 25.51 -26.71 29.44
N LEU A 812 25.92 -27.84 28.87
CA LEU A 812 25.20 -29.11 29.00
C LEU A 812 25.57 -29.85 30.29
N THR A 813 24.62 -29.98 31.21
CA THR A 813 24.79 -30.78 32.44
C THR A 813 24.64 -32.29 32.21
N ASP A 814 23.91 -32.72 31.18
CA ASP A 814 23.74 -34.12 30.79
C ASP A 814 23.75 -34.25 29.26
N ASP A 815 24.78 -34.91 28.69
CA ASP A 815 24.93 -35.11 27.25
C ASP A 815 24.08 -36.31 26.78
N THR A 816 22.76 -36.11 26.83
CA THR A 816 21.76 -37.13 26.48
C THR A 816 21.93 -37.61 25.04
N LEU A 817 22.37 -36.73 24.12
CA LEU A 817 22.58 -37.03 22.70
C LEU A 817 23.99 -37.57 22.38
N GLY A 818 24.99 -37.35 23.23
CA GLY A 818 26.36 -37.84 23.05
C GLY A 818 27.20 -36.97 22.11
N LEU A 819 26.91 -35.66 22.05
CA LEU A 819 27.55 -34.67 21.17
C LEU A 819 28.91 -34.20 21.68
N CYS A 820 29.18 -34.34 22.98
CA CYS A 820 30.34 -33.76 23.67
C CYS A 820 31.40 -34.80 24.06
N LYS A 821 31.40 -35.97 23.40
CA LYS A 821 32.33 -37.08 23.69
C LYS A 821 33.69 -36.89 23.00
N ALA A 822 34.76 -36.68 23.77
CA ALA A 822 36.11 -36.42 23.23
C ALA A 822 36.78 -37.61 22.50
N GLY A 823 37.68 -37.31 21.55
CA GLY A 823 38.63 -38.27 20.93
C GLY A 823 38.11 -39.00 19.69
N LYS A 824 38.51 -40.28 19.48
CA LYS A 824 38.08 -41.13 18.34
C LYS A 824 36.56 -41.31 18.23
N ALA A 825 35.81 -40.96 19.28
CA ALA A 825 34.35 -40.93 19.29
C ALA A 825 33.77 -39.82 18.38
N ASN A 826 34.50 -38.72 18.13
CA ASN A 826 34.05 -37.61 17.28
C ASN A 826 33.79 -38.04 15.84
N THR A 827 34.62 -38.91 15.26
CA THR A 827 34.45 -39.37 13.87
C THR A 827 33.17 -40.18 13.68
N GLY A 828 32.80 -41.00 14.69
CA GLY A 828 31.53 -41.73 14.68
C GLY A 828 30.31 -40.82 14.84
N VAL A 829 30.43 -39.77 15.67
CA VAL A 829 29.38 -38.76 15.86
C VAL A 829 29.19 -37.92 14.58
N VAL A 830 30.27 -37.46 13.94
CA VAL A 830 30.22 -36.71 12.67
C VAL A 830 29.54 -37.53 11.57
N ALA A 831 29.87 -38.81 11.42
CA ALA A 831 29.21 -39.68 10.45
C ALA A 831 27.70 -39.82 10.73
N LEU A 832 27.33 -39.98 12.00
CA LEU A 832 25.93 -40.09 12.41
C LEU A 832 25.15 -38.78 12.18
N LEU A 833 25.79 -37.61 12.38
CA LEU A 833 25.20 -36.29 12.07
C LEU A 833 24.93 -36.13 10.56
N LEU A 834 25.89 -36.49 9.71
CA LEU A 834 25.72 -36.40 8.25
C LEU A 834 24.65 -37.36 7.72
N ILE A 835 24.59 -38.59 8.23
CA ILE A 835 23.53 -39.55 7.89
C ILE A 835 22.17 -39.01 8.34
N SER A 836 22.09 -38.46 9.54
CA SER A 836 20.85 -37.87 10.07
C SER A 836 20.40 -36.66 9.25
N ALA A 837 21.34 -35.83 8.79
CA ALA A 837 21.04 -34.71 7.90
C ALA A 837 20.48 -35.21 6.56
N GLY A 838 21.12 -36.20 5.93
CA GLY A 838 20.65 -36.79 4.66
C GLY A 838 19.25 -37.42 4.76
N LEU A 839 19.00 -38.21 5.81
CA LEU A 839 17.67 -38.76 6.06
C LEU A 839 16.64 -37.68 6.39
N GLY A 840 17.03 -36.65 7.14
CA GLY A 840 16.20 -35.49 7.44
C GLY A 840 15.74 -34.75 6.19
N ILE A 841 16.62 -34.56 5.20
CA ILE A 841 16.27 -33.94 3.91
C ILE A 841 15.17 -34.75 3.22
N ILE A 842 15.35 -36.08 3.10
CA ILE A 842 14.38 -36.96 2.44
C ILE A 842 13.04 -36.93 3.17
N LEU A 843 13.04 -37.13 4.49
CA LEU A 843 11.81 -37.15 5.29
C LEU A 843 11.09 -35.81 5.27
N ALA A 844 11.80 -34.69 5.35
CA ALA A 844 11.21 -33.36 5.26
C ALA A 844 10.56 -33.12 3.87
N SER A 845 11.20 -33.58 2.78
CA SER A 845 10.64 -33.44 1.42
C SER A 845 9.35 -34.21 1.22
N PHE A 846 9.18 -35.38 1.85
CA PHE A 846 7.90 -36.11 1.84
C PHE A 846 6.90 -35.54 2.85
N THR A 847 7.33 -35.09 4.02
CA THR A 847 6.43 -34.57 5.06
C THR A 847 5.78 -33.25 4.63
N PHE A 848 6.54 -32.36 4.00
CA PHE A 848 6.04 -31.08 3.54
C PHE A 848 5.15 -31.25 2.29
N GLY A 849 3.87 -30.90 2.41
CA GLY A 849 2.84 -31.12 1.37
C GLY A 849 1.78 -32.17 1.75
N LEU A 850 1.89 -32.79 2.93
CA LEU A 850 0.81 -33.58 3.52
C LEU A 850 -0.37 -32.69 3.95
N GLN A 851 -1.57 -33.26 4.04
CA GLN A 851 -2.78 -32.58 4.52
C GLN A 851 -2.84 -32.47 6.05
N ILE A 852 -1.80 -31.90 6.65
CA ILE A 852 -1.69 -31.60 8.08
C ILE A 852 -1.07 -30.21 8.27
N PRO A 853 -1.24 -29.54 9.41
CA PRO A 853 -0.55 -28.28 9.69
C PRO A 853 0.94 -28.55 9.85
N ALA A 854 1.77 -27.94 9.00
CA ALA A 854 3.21 -28.19 8.97
C ALA A 854 3.97 -26.95 8.51
N GLY A 855 5.04 -26.59 9.22
CA GLY A 855 6.02 -25.57 8.84
C GLY A 855 7.36 -26.18 8.44
N ILE A 856 8.08 -25.53 7.53
CA ILE A 856 9.38 -26.01 7.02
C ILE A 856 10.61 -25.38 7.69
N ILE A 857 10.43 -24.22 8.35
CA ILE A 857 11.53 -23.42 8.90
C ILE A 857 12.40 -24.23 9.89
N LEU A 858 11.76 -24.87 10.88
CA LEU A 858 12.48 -25.59 11.93
C LEU A 858 13.19 -26.86 11.39
N PRO A 859 12.57 -27.71 10.53
CA PRO A 859 13.29 -28.79 9.86
C PRO A 859 14.53 -28.31 9.08
N SER A 860 14.43 -27.22 8.32
CA SER A 860 15.58 -26.66 7.58
C SER A 860 16.68 -26.17 8.53
N MET A 861 16.32 -25.52 9.65
CA MET A 861 17.28 -25.15 10.70
C MET A 861 17.95 -26.36 11.34
N ALA A 862 17.20 -27.43 11.62
CA ALA A 862 17.73 -28.66 12.20
C ALA A 862 18.71 -29.35 11.24
N ILE A 863 18.36 -29.50 9.96
CA ILE A 863 19.25 -30.06 8.92
C ILE A 863 20.53 -29.21 8.81
N GLY A 864 20.37 -27.88 8.80
CA GLY A 864 21.46 -26.91 8.81
C GLY A 864 22.39 -27.04 10.01
N GLY A 865 21.81 -27.16 11.21
CA GLY A 865 22.54 -27.38 12.45
C GLY A 865 23.28 -28.71 12.47
N LEU A 866 22.71 -29.78 11.90
CA LEU A 866 23.35 -31.10 11.85
C LEU A 866 24.65 -31.07 11.02
N TYR A 867 24.60 -30.56 9.78
CA TYR A 867 25.82 -30.48 8.97
C TYR A 867 26.75 -29.35 9.46
N GLY A 868 26.22 -28.25 10.00
CA GLY A 868 27.00 -27.17 10.58
C GLY A 868 27.82 -27.65 11.79
N ARG A 869 27.19 -28.37 12.72
CA ARG A 869 27.86 -28.99 13.87
C ARG A 869 28.89 -30.03 13.42
N ALA A 870 28.60 -30.80 12.36
CA ALA A 870 29.55 -31.75 11.79
C ALA A 870 30.82 -31.06 11.23
N VAL A 871 30.67 -29.93 10.53
CA VAL A 871 31.81 -29.12 10.05
C VAL A 871 32.58 -28.53 11.23
N GLY A 872 31.91 -27.99 12.24
CA GLY A 872 32.53 -27.44 13.45
C GLY A 872 33.36 -28.49 14.22
N LEU A 873 32.80 -29.68 14.46
CA LEU A 873 33.52 -30.80 15.10
C LEU A 873 34.71 -31.28 14.26
N THR A 874 34.60 -31.25 12.94
CA THR A 874 35.70 -31.62 12.04
C THR A 874 36.84 -30.61 12.13
N LEU A 875 36.53 -29.32 12.22
CA LEU A 875 37.54 -28.26 12.38
C LEU A 875 38.19 -28.29 13.76
N GLU A 876 37.42 -28.53 14.82
CA GLU A 876 37.96 -28.76 16.16
C GLU A 876 38.92 -29.96 16.18
N GLN A 877 38.55 -31.07 15.53
CA GLN A 877 39.42 -32.24 15.40
C GLN A 877 40.70 -31.94 14.58
N LEU A 878 40.59 -31.13 13.52
CA LEU A 878 41.73 -30.72 12.71
C LEU A 878 42.70 -29.85 13.50
N GLN A 879 42.18 -28.91 14.30
CA GLN A 879 42.96 -28.06 15.20
C GLN A 879 43.72 -28.90 16.23
N GLN A 880 43.06 -29.87 16.87
CA GLN A 880 43.69 -30.75 17.87
C GLN A 880 44.77 -31.65 17.26
N ALA A 881 44.58 -32.10 16.02
CA ALA A 881 45.55 -32.97 15.34
C ALA A 881 46.77 -32.20 14.80
N TRP A 882 46.60 -30.94 14.38
CA TRP A 882 47.64 -30.12 13.75
C TRP A 882 47.66 -28.68 14.30
N PRO A 883 47.99 -28.47 15.58
CA PRO A 883 47.92 -27.15 16.22
C PRO A 883 48.94 -26.13 15.67
N SER A 884 50.00 -26.58 14.97
CA SER A 884 51.05 -25.72 14.41
C SER A 884 50.82 -25.24 12.97
N LEU A 885 49.66 -25.54 12.36
CA LEU A 885 49.32 -25.04 11.03
C LEU A 885 49.20 -23.51 11.03
N PHE A 886 49.63 -22.88 9.92
CA PHE A 886 49.68 -21.41 9.81
C PHE A 886 48.32 -20.71 9.96
N PHE A 887 47.21 -21.41 9.69
CA PHE A 887 45.87 -20.85 9.87
C PHE A 887 45.43 -20.80 11.34
N PHE A 888 45.99 -21.66 12.20
CA PHE A 888 45.65 -21.72 13.63
C PHE A 888 46.63 -20.90 14.51
N SER A 889 47.54 -20.13 13.89
CA SER A 889 48.52 -19.32 14.63
C SER A 889 47.89 -18.19 15.45
N SER A 890 46.66 -17.77 15.11
CA SER A 890 45.91 -16.74 15.83
C SER A 890 45.17 -17.26 17.06
N CYS A 891 45.16 -18.58 17.29
CA CYS A 891 44.52 -19.19 18.45
C CYS A 891 45.40 -19.05 19.70
N GLU A 892 44.80 -18.66 20.82
CA GLU A 892 45.49 -18.62 22.11
C GLU A 892 45.74 -20.05 22.66
N PRO A 893 46.92 -20.32 23.27
CA PRO A 893 47.14 -21.58 23.97
C PRO A 893 46.22 -21.67 25.20
N ASP A 894 45.62 -22.84 25.43
CA ASP A 894 44.73 -23.19 26.55
C ASP A 894 43.25 -22.69 26.49
N VAL A 895 42.84 -21.97 25.43
CA VAL A 895 41.43 -21.59 25.18
C VAL A 895 40.88 -22.37 23.97
N PRO A 896 39.64 -22.91 24.00
CA PRO A 896 39.05 -23.56 22.83
C PRO A 896 38.88 -22.55 21.68
N CYS A 897 39.68 -22.71 20.63
CA CYS A 897 39.71 -21.76 19.50
C CYS A 897 38.49 -21.88 18.58
N VAL A 898 37.98 -23.11 18.40
CA VAL A 898 36.83 -23.41 17.54
C VAL A 898 35.66 -23.84 18.42
N THR A 899 34.51 -23.20 18.26
CA THR A 899 33.28 -23.52 18.99
C THR A 899 32.28 -24.19 18.06
N PRO A 900 32.08 -25.53 18.10
CA PRO A 900 31.21 -26.22 17.15
C PRO A 900 29.75 -25.71 17.11
N GLY A 901 29.26 -25.11 18.20
CA GLY A 901 27.92 -24.49 18.26
C GLY A 901 27.74 -23.31 17.30
N THR A 902 28.76 -22.49 17.09
CA THR A 902 28.67 -21.32 16.20
C THR A 902 28.53 -21.75 14.73
N TYR A 903 29.25 -22.80 14.33
CA TYR A 903 29.12 -23.43 13.01
C TYR A 903 27.73 -24.06 12.81
N ALA A 904 27.13 -24.61 13.87
CA ALA A 904 25.75 -25.13 13.81
C ALA A 904 24.73 -24.01 13.56
N ILE A 905 24.88 -22.85 14.19
CA ILE A 905 23.99 -21.69 13.93
C ILE A 905 24.17 -21.14 12.53
N ILE A 906 25.41 -20.97 12.07
CA ILE A 906 25.68 -20.48 10.72
C ILE A 906 25.16 -21.47 9.67
N GLY A 907 25.31 -22.78 9.90
CA GLY A 907 24.72 -23.83 9.06
C GLY A 907 23.18 -23.84 9.09
N ALA A 908 22.57 -23.62 10.26
CA ALA A 908 21.11 -23.48 10.38
C ALA A 908 20.59 -22.27 9.60
N ALA A 909 21.27 -21.12 9.72
CA ALA A 909 20.96 -19.91 9.00
C ALA A 909 21.13 -20.07 7.48
N SER A 910 22.23 -20.70 7.04
CA SER A 910 22.47 -20.92 5.61
C SER A 910 21.48 -21.91 5.00
N ALA A 911 21.15 -23.02 5.68
CA ALA A 911 20.12 -23.95 5.22
C ALA A 911 18.75 -23.28 5.12
N LEU A 912 18.38 -22.46 6.11
CA LEU A 912 17.12 -21.75 6.11
C LEU A 912 17.06 -20.71 4.98
N GLY A 913 18.11 -19.90 4.80
CA GLY A 913 18.22 -18.95 3.68
C GLY A 913 18.19 -19.65 2.31
N GLY A 914 18.75 -20.86 2.24
CA GLY A 914 18.65 -21.72 1.07
C GLY A 914 17.24 -22.26 0.81
N ALA A 915 16.43 -22.54 1.82
CA ALA A 915 15.07 -23.03 1.59
C ALA A 915 14.06 -21.89 1.32
N THR A 916 14.18 -20.78 2.05
CA THR A 916 13.19 -19.68 2.03
C THR A 916 13.60 -18.48 1.18
N ARG A 917 14.86 -18.37 0.74
CA ARG A 917 15.43 -17.21 0.05
C ARG A 917 15.38 -15.90 0.84
N MET A 918 15.21 -15.99 2.15
CA MET A 918 15.25 -14.85 3.05
C MET A 918 16.68 -14.54 3.47
N THR A 919 16.98 -13.26 3.70
CA THR A 919 18.33 -12.78 3.98
C THR A 919 18.38 -11.99 5.28
N VAL A 920 17.95 -10.73 5.25
CA VAL A 920 18.06 -9.78 6.37
C VAL A 920 17.30 -10.27 7.60
N SER A 921 16.10 -10.80 7.42
CA SER A 921 15.27 -11.28 8.52
C SER A 921 15.91 -12.47 9.25
N ILE A 922 16.51 -13.41 8.52
CA ILE A 922 17.18 -14.57 9.12
C ILE A 922 18.37 -14.11 9.96
N VAL A 923 19.18 -13.21 9.43
CA VAL A 923 20.36 -12.68 10.16
C VAL A 923 19.92 -12.04 11.47
N VAL A 924 18.86 -11.24 11.46
CA VAL A 924 18.34 -10.59 12.67
C VAL A 924 17.71 -11.59 13.64
N ILE A 925 16.96 -12.59 13.15
CA ILE A 925 16.41 -13.66 13.99
C ILE A 925 17.54 -14.42 14.70
N MET A 926 18.58 -14.82 13.97
CA MET A 926 19.72 -15.54 14.55
C MET A 926 20.51 -14.67 15.52
N PHE A 927 20.64 -13.37 15.23
CA PHE A 927 21.24 -12.41 16.15
C PHE A 927 20.44 -12.27 17.46
N GLU A 928 19.12 -12.11 17.40
CA GLU A 928 18.28 -11.99 18.61
C GLU A 928 18.25 -13.29 19.43
N LEU A 929 18.32 -14.45 18.76
CA LEU A 929 18.41 -15.76 19.42
C LEU A 929 19.75 -15.99 20.14
N THR A 930 20.84 -15.46 19.59
CA THR A 930 22.20 -15.65 20.13
C THR A 930 22.62 -14.55 21.11
N GLY A 931 22.02 -13.37 21.01
CA GLY A 931 22.40 -12.18 21.77
C GLY A 931 23.78 -11.61 21.42
N ALA A 932 24.48 -12.17 20.42
CA ALA A 932 25.86 -11.85 20.11
C ALA A 932 25.98 -11.09 18.78
N LEU A 933 26.25 -9.78 18.85
CA LEU A 933 26.41 -8.90 17.68
C LEU A 933 27.61 -9.28 16.80
N THR A 934 28.61 -9.95 17.36
CA THR A 934 29.86 -10.30 16.67
C THR A 934 29.64 -11.27 15.52
N TYR A 935 28.64 -12.15 15.59
CA TYR A 935 28.37 -13.18 14.58
C TYR A 935 27.47 -12.72 13.43
N VAL A 936 26.98 -11.47 13.45
CA VAL A 936 26.10 -10.93 12.40
C VAL A 936 26.78 -10.95 11.02
N LEU A 937 28.06 -10.55 10.94
CA LEU A 937 28.80 -10.50 9.69
C LEU A 937 29.02 -11.90 9.07
N PRO A 938 29.55 -12.91 9.80
CA PRO A 938 29.64 -14.27 9.32
C PRO A 938 28.31 -14.87 8.84
N ILE A 939 27.24 -14.70 9.62
CA ILE A 939 25.91 -15.21 9.28
C ILE A 939 25.41 -14.56 7.97
N MET A 940 25.58 -13.24 7.83
CA MET A 940 25.18 -12.52 6.62
C MET A 940 25.91 -13.03 5.37
N ILE A 941 27.23 -13.25 5.46
CA ILE A 941 28.03 -13.76 4.33
C ILE A 941 27.58 -15.18 3.95
N ALA A 942 27.42 -16.07 4.92
CA ALA A 942 26.96 -17.44 4.67
C ALA A 942 25.55 -17.49 4.07
N VAL A 943 24.62 -16.67 4.58
CA VAL A 943 23.24 -16.58 4.07
C VAL A 943 23.20 -16.01 2.65
N MET A 944 24.00 -14.99 2.34
CA MET A 944 24.07 -14.42 0.99
C MET A 944 24.63 -15.41 -0.03
N ILE A 945 25.70 -16.13 0.31
CA ILE A 945 26.25 -17.19 -0.55
C ILE A 945 25.22 -18.31 -0.74
N SER A 946 24.54 -18.72 0.33
CA SER A 946 23.46 -19.72 0.26
C SER A 946 22.34 -19.30 -0.68
N LYS A 947 21.92 -18.03 -0.61
CA LYS A 947 20.93 -17.46 -1.53
C LYS A 947 21.41 -17.57 -2.97
N TRP A 948 22.61 -17.07 -3.30
CA TRP A 948 23.12 -17.07 -4.68
C TRP A 948 23.25 -18.48 -5.27
N VAL A 949 23.81 -19.42 -4.50
CA VAL A 949 23.94 -20.82 -4.93
C VAL A 949 22.57 -21.46 -5.11
N GLY A 950 21.63 -21.13 -4.24
CA GLY A 950 20.27 -21.62 -4.34
C GLY A 950 19.50 -21.06 -5.54
N ASP A 951 19.56 -19.75 -5.77
CA ASP A 951 18.94 -19.06 -6.92
C ASP A 951 19.45 -19.63 -8.25
N ALA A 952 20.74 -20.00 -8.32
CA ALA A 952 21.32 -20.65 -9.48
C ALA A 952 20.75 -22.05 -9.79
N ILE A 953 20.21 -22.75 -8.79
CA ILE A 953 19.62 -24.10 -8.96
C ILE A 953 18.11 -24.02 -9.16
N SER A 954 17.44 -23.19 -8.36
CA SER A 954 16.00 -23.00 -8.35
C SER A 954 15.70 -21.54 -8.01
N PRO A 955 15.16 -20.75 -8.97
CA PRO A 955 15.00 -19.32 -8.81
C PRO A 955 13.90 -18.96 -7.79
N ARG A 956 12.85 -19.80 -7.71
CA ARG A 956 11.72 -19.59 -6.80
C ARG A 956 12.04 -20.13 -5.40
N SER A 957 11.60 -19.42 -4.36
CA SER A 957 11.63 -19.94 -2.99
C SER A 957 10.66 -21.11 -2.81
N ILE A 958 10.75 -21.83 -1.69
CA ILE A 958 9.79 -22.90 -1.37
C ILE A 958 8.34 -22.39 -1.36
N TYR A 959 8.09 -21.21 -0.80
CA TYR A 959 6.73 -20.67 -0.69
C TYR A 959 6.19 -20.22 -2.04
N GLU A 960 7.01 -19.57 -2.89
CA GLU A 960 6.62 -19.22 -4.27
C GLU A 960 6.35 -20.47 -5.11
N SER A 961 7.19 -21.50 -4.98
CA SER A 961 7.01 -22.76 -5.71
C SER A 961 5.64 -23.38 -5.41
N TRP A 962 5.21 -23.35 -4.14
CA TRP A 962 3.86 -23.80 -3.74
C TRP A 962 2.73 -22.88 -4.21
N ILE A 963 2.95 -21.56 -4.29
CA ILE A 963 1.97 -20.61 -4.84
C ILE A 963 1.71 -20.93 -6.32
N HIS A 964 2.76 -21.16 -7.11
CA HIS A 964 2.64 -21.55 -8.52
C HIS A 964 2.05 -22.96 -8.68
N PHE A 965 2.50 -23.93 -7.88
CA PHE A 965 1.95 -25.30 -7.92
C PHE A 965 0.44 -25.34 -7.64
N ASN A 966 -0.06 -24.46 -6.76
CA ASN A 966 -1.48 -24.31 -6.47
C ASN A 966 -2.25 -23.46 -7.49
N GLY A 967 -1.57 -22.84 -8.48
CA GLY A 967 -2.20 -22.02 -9.51
C GLY A 967 -2.75 -20.67 -9.01
N TYR A 968 -2.16 -20.11 -7.94
CA TYR A 968 -2.61 -18.80 -7.44
C TYR A 968 -2.04 -17.66 -8.31
N PRO A 969 -2.87 -16.70 -8.76
CA PRO A 969 -2.44 -15.57 -9.60
C PRO A 969 -1.70 -14.51 -8.75
N PHE A 970 -0.47 -14.83 -8.39
CA PHE A 970 0.44 -13.98 -7.63
C PHE A 970 1.47 -13.38 -8.56
N LEU A 971 1.68 -12.07 -8.47
CA LEU A 971 2.73 -11.35 -9.19
C LEU A 971 3.72 -10.88 -8.13
N ASP A 972 4.97 -11.32 -8.22
CA ASP A 972 6.02 -10.86 -7.32
C ASP A 972 6.60 -9.53 -7.83
N ASN A 973 6.95 -8.63 -6.90
CA ASN A 973 7.62 -7.36 -7.22
C ASN A 973 9.15 -7.48 -7.21
N ARG A 974 9.69 -8.64 -6.80
CA ARG A 974 11.12 -8.87 -6.65
C ARG A 974 11.82 -9.23 -7.95
N ASP A 975 11.07 -9.77 -8.91
CA ASP A 975 11.59 -10.21 -10.20
C ASP A 975 11.62 -9.04 -11.19
N ASP A 976 12.45 -8.04 -10.88
CA ASP A 976 12.92 -7.05 -11.87
C ASP A 976 13.93 -7.70 -12.84
N ASN A 977 13.77 -8.98 -13.19
CA ASN A 977 14.62 -9.63 -14.19
C ASN A 977 14.05 -9.22 -15.56
N PRO A 978 14.63 -8.22 -16.26
CA PRO A 978 14.02 -7.67 -17.48
C PRO A 978 14.03 -8.68 -18.62
N ALA A 979 14.76 -9.79 -18.46
CA ALA A 979 14.87 -10.88 -19.41
C ALA A 979 13.61 -11.76 -19.49
N SER A 980 12.80 -11.88 -18.42
CA SER A 980 11.61 -12.74 -18.43
C SER A 980 10.36 -12.04 -18.98
N ILE A 981 10.37 -10.71 -19.07
CA ILE A 981 9.21 -9.94 -19.57
C ILE A 981 9.41 -9.67 -21.07
N PRO A 982 8.52 -10.16 -21.96
CA PRO A 982 8.62 -9.91 -23.38
C PRO A 982 8.51 -8.41 -23.70
N ASP A 983 9.48 -7.87 -24.45
CA ASP A 983 9.43 -6.49 -24.94
C ASP A 983 8.55 -6.38 -26.20
N VAL A 984 7.24 -6.60 -26.00
CA VAL A 984 6.22 -6.50 -27.04
C VAL A 984 5.18 -5.43 -26.68
N PRO A 985 4.51 -4.81 -27.66
CA PRO A 985 3.42 -3.89 -27.36
C PRO A 985 2.22 -4.66 -26.77
N ALA A 986 1.54 -4.06 -25.79
CA ALA A 986 0.39 -4.64 -25.10
C ALA A 986 -0.73 -5.06 -26.07
N SER A 987 -0.84 -4.42 -27.23
CA SER A 987 -1.79 -4.77 -28.29
C SER A 987 -1.69 -6.20 -28.81
N GLN A 988 -0.54 -6.87 -28.66
CA GLN A 988 -0.35 -8.25 -29.09
C GLN A 988 -0.87 -9.27 -28.06
N ILE A 989 -0.90 -8.89 -26.79
CA ILE A 989 -1.22 -9.78 -25.66
C ILE A 989 -2.64 -9.54 -25.15
N MET A 990 -3.13 -8.29 -25.19
CA MET A 990 -4.45 -7.93 -24.68
C MET A 990 -5.59 -8.69 -25.34
N THR A 991 -6.64 -8.98 -24.56
CA THR A 991 -7.90 -9.47 -25.13
C THR A 991 -8.49 -8.36 -25.97
N ARG A 992 -8.65 -8.61 -27.26
CA ARG A 992 -9.08 -7.61 -28.25
C ARG A 992 -10.57 -7.31 -28.10
N ILE A 993 -10.98 -6.13 -28.52
CA ILE A 993 -12.40 -5.72 -28.52
C ILE A 993 -13.32 -6.72 -29.24
N ASP A 994 -12.84 -7.40 -30.29
CA ASP A 994 -13.63 -8.39 -31.03
C ASP A 994 -14.01 -9.61 -30.18
N ASP A 995 -13.21 -9.92 -29.16
CA ASP A 995 -13.43 -11.02 -28.21
C ASP A 995 -14.07 -10.53 -26.90
N LEU A 996 -14.25 -9.21 -26.73
CA LEU A 996 -14.80 -8.62 -25.52
C LEU A 996 -16.29 -8.34 -25.65
N ILE A 997 -17.04 -8.70 -24.62
CA ILE A 997 -18.44 -8.33 -24.49
C ILE A 997 -18.52 -6.99 -23.76
N ALA A 998 -18.86 -5.94 -24.50
CA ALA A 998 -19.06 -4.59 -23.98
C ALA A 998 -20.55 -4.27 -23.86
N ILE A 999 -20.91 -3.53 -22.80
CA ILE A 999 -22.28 -3.06 -22.56
C ILE A 999 -22.42 -1.66 -23.15
N THR A 1000 -23.49 -1.37 -23.90
CA THR A 1000 -23.75 -0.02 -24.43
C THR A 1000 -24.36 0.89 -23.38
N SER A 1001 -24.16 2.20 -23.52
CA SER A 1001 -24.62 3.20 -22.54
C SER A 1001 -26.14 3.21 -22.35
N THR A 1002 -26.86 2.86 -23.42
CA THR A 1002 -28.32 2.85 -23.54
C THR A 1002 -28.79 1.63 -24.32
N GLY A 1003 -30.10 1.32 -24.25
CA GLY A 1003 -30.73 0.24 -25.01
C GLY A 1003 -30.86 -1.10 -24.27
N HIS A 1004 -30.58 -1.14 -22.96
CA HIS A 1004 -30.72 -2.33 -22.14
C HIS A 1004 -31.88 -2.21 -21.15
N THR A 1005 -32.61 -3.31 -20.96
CA THR A 1005 -33.59 -3.47 -19.88
C THR A 1005 -32.99 -4.30 -18.74
N ILE A 1006 -33.63 -4.31 -17.56
CA ILE A 1006 -33.23 -5.18 -16.45
C ILE A 1006 -33.21 -6.66 -16.89
N ALA A 1007 -34.20 -7.10 -17.69
CA ALA A 1007 -34.27 -8.45 -18.24
C ALA A 1007 -33.09 -8.75 -19.18
N SER A 1008 -32.75 -7.83 -20.09
CA SER A 1008 -31.62 -7.97 -21.01
C SER A 1008 -30.29 -8.09 -20.26
N LEU A 1009 -30.05 -7.27 -19.22
CA LEU A 1009 -28.82 -7.34 -18.43
C LEU A 1009 -28.74 -8.61 -17.59
N ARG A 1010 -29.88 -9.09 -17.06
CA ARG A 1010 -29.94 -10.39 -16.37
C ARG A 1010 -29.67 -11.56 -17.31
N GLN A 1011 -30.17 -11.50 -18.53
CA GLN A 1011 -29.88 -12.48 -19.57
C GLN A 1011 -28.38 -12.50 -19.88
N LEU A 1012 -27.76 -11.35 -20.09
CA LEU A 1012 -26.32 -11.21 -20.30
C LEU A 1012 -25.49 -11.82 -19.14
N LEU A 1013 -25.93 -11.59 -17.89
CA LEU A 1013 -25.29 -12.19 -16.69
C LEU A 1013 -25.44 -13.72 -16.58
N SER A 1014 -26.45 -14.28 -17.23
CA SER A 1014 -26.70 -15.73 -17.27
C SER A 1014 -25.99 -16.42 -18.43
N GLU A 1015 -25.85 -15.73 -19.57
CA GLU A 1015 -25.17 -16.23 -20.77
C GLU A 1015 -23.65 -16.23 -20.59
N HIS A 1016 -23.11 -15.22 -19.89
CA HIS A 1016 -21.66 -15.06 -19.74
C HIS A 1016 -21.17 -15.22 -18.31
N ARG A 1017 -20.04 -15.92 -18.15
CA ARG A 1017 -19.37 -16.15 -16.85
C ARG A 1017 -18.29 -15.10 -16.53
N PHE A 1018 -18.21 -14.00 -17.29
CA PHE A 1018 -17.20 -12.96 -17.09
C PHE A 1018 -17.34 -12.22 -15.76
N ARG A 1019 -16.22 -11.76 -15.19
CA ARG A 1019 -16.21 -11.09 -13.87
C ARG A 1019 -16.53 -9.60 -13.92
N GLY A 1020 -16.62 -9.01 -15.11
CA GLY A 1020 -17.02 -7.63 -15.34
C GLY A 1020 -16.98 -7.27 -16.81
N PHE A 1021 -17.50 -6.10 -17.13
CA PHE A 1021 -17.80 -5.67 -18.48
C PHE A 1021 -17.37 -4.21 -18.68
N PRO A 1022 -16.64 -3.89 -19.75
CA PRO A 1022 -16.43 -2.51 -20.16
C PRO A 1022 -17.74 -1.92 -20.67
N VAL A 1023 -17.99 -0.66 -20.32
CA VAL A 1023 -19.16 0.09 -20.78
C VAL A 1023 -18.71 1.08 -21.85
N ILE A 1024 -19.35 0.99 -23.01
CA ILE A 1024 -19.07 1.84 -24.17
C ILE A 1024 -20.28 2.71 -24.51
N ASP A 1025 -20.06 3.82 -25.21
CA ASP A 1025 -21.17 4.70 -25.59
C ASP A 1025 -22.10 4.04 -26.62
N SER A 1026 -21.56 3.63 -27.77
CA SER A 1026 -22.31 2.98 -28.84
C SER A 1026 -21.51 1.83 -29.47
N SER A 1027 -22.20 0.90 -30.14
CA SER A 1027 -21.54 -0.17 -30.90
C SER A 1027 -20.79 0.35 -32.13
N ARG A 1028 -21.14 1.55 -32.64
CA ARG A 1028 -20.44 2.19 -33.77
C ARG A 1028 -19.18 2.93 -33.32
N ASP A 1029 -19.32 3.69 -32.24
CA ASP A 1029 -18.24 4.43 -31.60
C ASP A 1029 -18.01 3.81 -30.23
N ALA A 1030 -17.06 2.87 -30.15
CA ALA A 1030 -16.70 2.15 -28.93
C ALA A 1030 -15.93 3.04 -27.94
N LEU A 1031 -16.39 4.27 -27.70
CA LEU A 1031 -15.85 5.19 -26.71
C LEU A 1031 -16.03 4.59 -25.32
N LEU A 1032 -14.95 4.46 -24.55
CA LEU A 1032 -15.01 3.91 -23.21
C LEU A 1032 -15.65 4.92 -22.24
N LEU A 1033 -16.73 4.52 -21.58
CA LEU A 1033 -17.39 5.29 -20.51
C LEU A 1033 -17.00 4.81 -19.11
N GLY A 1034 -16.70 3.52 -18.95
CA GLY A 1034 -16.34 2.96 -17.66
C GLY A 1034 -16.25 1.45 -17.64
N TYR A 1035 -16.21 0.87 -16.44
CA TYR A 1035 -16.17 -0.56 -16.21
C TYR A 1035 -17.08 -0.94 -15.05
N ILE A 1036 -17.90 -1.98 -15.21
CA ILE A 1036 -18.79 -2.48 -14.15
C ILE A 1036 -18.50 -3.95 -13.86
N SER A 1037 -18.40 -4.31 -12.58
CA SER A 1037 -18.20 -5.71 -12.22
C SER A 1037 -19.51 -6.50 -12.26
N ARG A 1038 -19.40 -7.83 -12.44
CA ARG A 1038 -20.56 -8.73 -12.43
C ARG A 1038 -21.32 -8.68 -11.10
N THR A 1039 -20.62 -8.58 -9.98
CA THR A 1039 -21.24 -8.56 -8.65
C THR A 1039 -22.01 -7.28 -8.41
N GLU A 1040 -21.45 -6.13 -8.81
CA GLU A 1040 -22.13 -4.84 -8.73
C GLU A 1040 -23.36 -4.79 -9.62
N LEU A 1041 -23.24 -5.25 -10.87
CA LEU A 1041 -24.36 -5.30 -11.81
C LEU A 1041 -25.47 -6.21 -11.29
N ALA A 1042 -25.13 -7.43 -10.86
CA ALA A 1042 -26.09 -8.38 -10.30
C ALA A 1042 -26.81 -7.80 -9.06
N PHE A 1043 -26.06 -7.19 -8.15
CA PHE A 1043 -26.61 -6.59 -6.94
C PHE A 1043 -27.51 -5.38 -7.24
N ALA A 1044 -27.09 -4.51 -8.16
CA ALA A 1044 -27.88 -3.35 -8.57
C ALA A 1044 -29.22 -3.77 -9.20
N LEU A 1045 -29.20 -4.78 -10.06
CA LEU A 1045 -30.42 -5.34 -10.68
C LEU A 1045 -31.31 -6.05 -9.66
N GLN A 1046 -30.74 -6.83 -8.74
CA GLN A 1046 -31.50 -7.49 -7.70
C GLN A 1046 -32.13 -6.48 -6.72
N SER A 1047 -31.38 -5.44 -6.35
CA SER A 1047 -31.87 -4.37 -5.48
C SER A 1047 -32.96 -3.52 -6.14
N ALA A 1048 -32.92 -3.38 -7.47
CA ALA A 1048 -33.96 -2.70 -8.23
C ALA A 1048 -35.29 -3.48 -8.25
N LEU A 1049 -35.22 -4.82 -8.31
CA LEU A 1049 -36.38 -5.71 -8.30
C LEU A 1049 -36.94 -5.97 -6.90
N ALA A 1050 -36.11 -5.87 -5.86
CA ALA A 1050 -36.51 -6.05 -4.48
C ALA A 1050 -37.30 -4.83 -3.93
N ALA A 1051 -38.08 -5.06 -2.87
CA ALA A 1051 -38.73 -3.98 -2.13
C ALA A 1051 -37.64 -3.08 -1.49
N PRO A 1052 -37.81 -1.74 -1.47
CA PRO A 1052 -39.05 -0.98 -1.73
C PRO A 1052 -39.22 -0.45 -3.17
N ARG A 1053 -38.28 -0.70 -4.09
CA ARG A 1053 -38.34 -0.17 -5.47
C ARG A 1053 -39.25 -0.99 -6.39
N SER A 1054 -39.18 -2.32 -6.29
CA SER A 1054 -40.03 -3.27 -7.06
C SER A 1054 -40.22 -2.91 -8.54
N LEU A 1055 -39.14 -2.54 -9.22
CA LEU A 1055 -39.17 -2.18 -10.65
C LEU A 1055 -39.53 -3.41 -11.50
N SER A 1056 -40.12 -3.20 -12.68
CA SER A 1056 -40.44 -4.30 -13.60
C SER A 1056 -39.18 -4.80 -14.30
N ALA A 1057 -39.17 -6.05 -14.77
CA ALA A 1057 -38.04 -6.59 -15.52
C ALA A 1057 -37.80 -5.86 -16.86
N ASP A 1058 -38.83 -5.19 -17.39
CA ASP A 1058 -38.78 -4.44 -18.65
C ASP A 1058 -38.32 -2.99 -18.46
N THR A 1059 -38.05 -2.55 -17.23
CA THR A 1059 -37.52 -1.22 -16.94
C THR A 1059 -36.19 -0.97 -17.66
N GLU A 1060 -36.07 0.19 -18.30
CA GLU A 1060 -34.85 0.63 -18.97
C GLU A 1060 -33.74 0.95 -17.96
N ALA A 1061 -32.52 0.54 -18.29
CA ALA A 1061 -31.32 0.79 -17.52
C ALA A 1061 -30.33 1.65 -18.32
N HIS A 1062 -29.70 2.61 -17.64
CA HIS A 1062 -28.80 3.59 -18.27
C HIS A 1062 -27.45 3.65 -17.56
N PHE A 1063 -26.38 3.77 -18.35
CA PHE A 1063 -25.02 3.99 -17.87
C PHE A 1063 -24.47 5.38 -18.22
N SER A 1064 -25.28 6.22 -18.86
CA SER A 1064 -24.98 7.64 -19.13
C SER A 1064 -26.05 8.54 -18.51
N HIS A 1065 -25.71 9.79 -18.25
CA HIS A 1065 -26.65 10.74 -17.65
C HIS A 1065 -27.78 11.05 -18.62
N GLN A 1066 -29.01 10.70 -18.24
CA GLN A 1066 -30.21 11.09 -18.98
C GLN A 1066 -30.97 12.17 -18.21
N PRO A 1067 -30.92 13.44 -18.63
CA PRO A 1067 -31.56 14.54 -17.90
C PRO A 1067 -33.10 14.47 -17.92
N LEU A 1068 -33.69 13.65 -18.79
CA LEU A 1068 -35.14 13.55 -19.03
C LEU A 1068 -35.74 12.24 -18.51
N SER A 1069 -34.94 11.32 -17.98
CA SER A 1069 -35.44 10.03 -17.47
C SER A 1069 -35.97 10.19 -16.04
N ASP A 1070 -37.18 9.70 -15.78
CA ASP A 1070 -37.77 9.72 -14.44
C ASP A 1070 -37.09 8.64 -13.55
N PRO A 1071 -36.52 9.01 -12.39
CA PRO A 1071 -35.83 8.07 -11.49
C PRO A 1071 -36.74 7.00 -10.86
N ILE A 1072 -38.07 7.14 -10.99
CA ILE A 1072 -39.05 6.13 -10.53
C ILE A 1072 -39.25 5.03 -11.58
N THR A 1073 -39.09 5.33 -12.86
CA THR A 1073 -39.41 4.42 -13.96
C THR A 1073 -38.18 3.90 -14.72
N SER A 1074 -37.00 4.45 -14.43
CA SER A 1074 -35.72 4.08 -15.05
C SER A 1074 -34.66 3.73 -14.00
N LEU A 1075 -33.71 2.88 -14.38
CA LEU A 1075 -32.61 2.44 -13.51
C LEU A 1075 -31.28 3.08 -13.92
N ASP A 1076 -30.77 3.99 -13.10
CA ASP A 1076 -29.43 4.57 -13.28
C ASP A 1076 -28.34 3.66 -12.67
N LEU A 1077 -27.45 3.14 -13.52
CA LEU A 1077 -26.34 2.26 -13.15
C LEU A 1077 -24.99 2.99 -13.07
N ARG A 1078 -24.91 4.29 -13.40
CA ARG A 1078 -23.67 5.08 -13.25
C ARG A 1078 -23.05 5.04 -11.85
N PRO A 1079 -23.83 5.06 -10.74
CA PRO A 1079 -23.24 5.00 -9.41
C PRO A 1079 -22.58 3.66 -9.10
N TRP A 1080 -22.88 2.59 -9.85
CA TRP A 1080 -22.33 1.25 -9.67
C TRP A 1080 -21.14 0.97 -10.61
N MET A 1081 -21.01 1.76 -11.67
CA MET A 1081 -19.91 1.69 -12.62
C MET A 1081 -18.70 2.47 -12.11
N ASP A 1082 -17.51 1.93 -12.33
CA ASP A 1082 -16.26 2.69 -12.25
C ASP A 1082 -16.13 3.57 -13.49
N GLN A 1083 -16.29 4.88 -13.29
CA GLN A 1083 -16.28 5.87 -14.38
C GLN A 1083 -14.85 6.27 -14.77
N THR A 1084 -13.86 5.90 -13.96
CA THR A 1084 -12.45 6.29 -14.16
C THR A 1084 -11.52 5.07 -14.06
N PRO A 1085 -11.74 4.00 -14.86
CA PRO A 1085 -10.84 2.86 -14.86
C PRO A 1085 -9.45 3.29 -15.36
N ILE A 1086 -8.40 2.66 -14.84
CA ILE A 1086 -7.05 2.92 -15.34
C ILE A 1086 -6.96 2.48 -16.80
N THR A 1087 -6.57 3.42 -17.65
CA THR A 1087 -6.40 3.20 -19.08
C THR A 1087 -4.95 3.37 -19.51
N LEU A 1088 -4.52 2.53 -20.45
CA LEU A 1088 -3.24 2.65 -21.14
C LEU A 1088 -3.45 2.71 -22.64
N ASN A 1089 -2.49 3.29 -23.36
CA ASN A 1089 -2.49 3.22 -24.81
C ASN A 1089 -2.24 1.77 -25.25
N ALA A 1090 -3.00 1.25 -26.22
CA ALA A 1090 -2.79 -0.10 -26.77
C ALA A 1090 -1.35 -0.34 -27.29
N LYS A 1091 -0.65 0.72 -27.70
CA LYS A 1091 0.75 0.68 -28.16
C LYS A 1091 1.78 0.75 -27.03
N ALA A 1092 1.36 0.84 -25.77
CA ALA A 1092 2.27 0.84 -24.64
C ALA A 1092 3.04 -0.49 -24.56
N SER A 1093 4.28 -0.44 -24.07
CA SER A 1093 5.07 -1.66 -23.84
C SER A 1093 4.39 -2.55 -22.78
N PHE A 1094 4.42 -3.86 -23.01
CA PHE A 1094 3.93 -4.85 -22.05
C PHE A 1094 4.68 -4.74 -20.72
N HIS A 1095 5.98 -4.41 -20.73
CA HIS A 1095 6.76 -4.15 -19.52
C HIS A 1095 6.15 -3.05 -18.64
N LEU A 1096 5.68 -1.94 -19.24
CA LEU A 1096 4.98 -0.88 -18.50
C LEU A 1096 3.68 -1.42 -17.87
N THR A 1097 2.96 -2.26 -18.59
CA THR A 1097 1.71 -2.88 -18.13
C THR A 1097 1.99 -3.76 -16.91
N VAL A 1098 2.95 -4.67 -17.00
CA VAL A 1098 3.36 -5.54 -15.89
C VAL A 1098 3.80 -4.73 -14.68
N SER A 1099 4.63 -3.71 -14.87
CA SER A 1099 5.10 -2.83 -13.79
C SER A 1099 3.94 -2.10 -13.08
N MET A 1100 2.89 -1.70 -13.82
CA MET A 1100 1.68 -1.11 -13.23
C MET A 1100 0.91 -2.11 -12.37
N PHE A 1101 0.73 -3.36 -12.85
CA PHE A 1101 0.06 -4.40 -12.06
C PHE A 1101 0.81 -4.74 -10.77
N MET A 1102 2.14 -4.83 -10.85
CA MET A 1102 3.04 -5.10 -9.72
C MET A 1102 3.03 -3.97 -8.68
N LYS A 1103 3.21 -2.71 -9.11
CA LYS A 1103 3.38 -1.57 -8.18
C LYS A 1103 2.07 -1.04 -7.63
N LEU A 1104 1.01 -0.98 -8.44
CA LEU A 1104 -0.29 -0.44 -8.04
C LEU A 1104 -1.27 -1.52 -7.57
N GLY A 1105 -0.95 -2.81 -7.81
CA GLY A 1105 -1.82 -3.93 -7.44
C GLY A 1105 -3.13 -3.95 -8.23
N LEU A 1106 -3.09 -3.64 -9.51
CA LEU A 1106 -4.29 -3.50 -10.33
C LEU A 1106 -5.01 -4.84 -10.52
N ARG A 1107 -6.35 -4.78 -10.61
CA ARG A 1107 -7.19 -5.94 -10.97
C ARG A 1107 -7.25 -6.13 -12.50
N TYR A 1108 -7.38 -5.02 -13.22
CA TYR A 1108 -7.49 -4.96 -14.68
C TYR A 1108 -6.92 -3.62 -15.18
N ILE A 1109 -6.52 -3.58 -16.45
CA ILE A 1109 -6.18 -2.36 -17.20
C ILE A 1109 -6.96 -2.41 -18.51
N ILE A 1110 -7.53 -1.28 -18.89
CA ILE A 1110 -8.24 -1.12 -20.16
C ILE A 1110 -7.34 -0.41 -21.17
N PHE A 1111 -7.22 -0.95 -22.37
CA PHE A 1111 -6.46 -0.32 -23.43
C PHE A 1111 -7.35 0.51 -24.32
N THR A 1112 -6.95 1.76 -24.52
CA THR A 1112 -7.68 2.71 -25.36
C THR A 1112 -6.78 3.32 -26.43
N GLU A 1113 -7.37 3.74 -27.53
CA GLU A 1113 -6.72 4.56 -28.54
C GLU A 1113 -7.68 5.69 -28.94
N ARG A 1114 -7.28 6.94 -28.69
CA ARG A 1114 -8.14 8.13 -28.88
C ARG A 1114 -9.49 8.03 -28.16
N GLY A 1115 -9.52 7.41 -26.97
CA GLY A 1115 -10.74 7.21 -26.16
C GLY A 1115 -11.58 6.00 -26.56
N GLY A 1116 -11.32 5.38 -27.71
CA GLY A 1116 -11.98 4.14 -28.11
C GLY A 1116 -11.37 2.93 -27.41
N LEU A 1117 -12.21 2.01 -26.94
CA LEU A 1117 -11.83 0.72 -26.37
C LEU A 1117 -11.12 -0.13 -27.43
N ARG A 1118 -9.96 -0.68 -27.09
CA ARG A 1118 -9.20 -1.59 -27.95
C ARG A 1118 -9.03 -2.99 -27.36
N GLY A 1119 -8.91 -3.06 -26.04
CA GLY A 1119 -8.76 -4.33 -25.34
C GLY A 1119 -8.71 -4.17 -23.83
N LEU A 1120 -8.55 -5.29 -23.15
CA LEU A 1120 -8.49 -5.37 -21.70
C LEU A 1120 -7.46 -6.44 -21.30
N LEU A 1121 -6.70 -6.17 -20.25
CA LEU A 1121 -5.87 -7.18 -19.57
C LEU A 1121 -6.25 -7.26 -18.10
N THR A 1122 -6.25 -8.48 -17.58
CA THR A 1122 -6.43 -8.78 -16.16
C THR A 1122 -5.13 -9.27 -15.53
N LYS A 1123 -5.10 -9.31 -14.20
CA LYS A 1123 -3.97 -9.88 -13.45
C LYS A 1123 -3.67 -11.33 -13.86
N LYS A 1124 -4.71 -12.10 -14.21
CA LYS A 1124 -4.57 -13.51 -14.63
C LYS A 1124 -3.89 -13.63 -16.00
N ASP A 1125 -4.26 -12.76 -16.94
CA ASP A 1125 -3.69 -12.78 -18.29
C ASP A 1125 -2.18 -12.51 -18.24
N ILE A 1126 -1.76 -11.56 -17.40
CA ILE A 1126 -0.34 -11.28 -17.18
C ILE A 1126 0.37 -12.46 -16.54
N TRP A 1127 -0.22 -13.03 -15.49
CA TRP A 1127 0.36 -14.18 -14.81
C TRP A 1127 0.55 -15.36 -15.78
N PHE A 1128 -0.45 -15.64 -16.63
CA PHE A 1128 -0.37 -16.69 -17.64
C PHE A 1128 0.74 -16.45 -18.68
N VAL A 1129 0.91 -15.20 -19.12
CA VAL A 1129 1.96 -14.83 -20.07
C VAL A 1129 3.34 -14.97 -19.45
N LEU A 1130 3.52 -14.56 -18.19
CA LEU A 1130 4.82 -14.66 -17.50
C LEU A 1130 5.18 -16.12 -17.22
N ASP A 1131 4.23 -16.92 -16.71
CA ASP A 1131 4.47 -18.34 -16.40
C ASP A 1131 4.70 -19.17 -17.68
N GLY A 1132 3.98 -18.86 -18.77
CA GLY A 1132 4.17 -19.51 -20.07
C GLY A 1132 5.49 -19.17 -20.78
N VAL A 1133 6.16 -18.08 -20.41
CA VAL A 1133 7.53 -17.76 -20.86
C VAL A 1133 8.55 -18.53 -20.02
N GLU A 1134 8.35 -18.64 -18.71
CA GLU A 1134 9.24 -19.39 -17.83
C GLU A 1134 9.29 -20.90 -18.14
N ASP A 1135 8.16 -21.50 -18.56
CA ASP A 1135 8.12 -22.91 -18.99
C ASP A 1135 8.89 -23.18 -20.30
N ARG A 1136 9.07 -22.17 -21.16
CA ARG A 1136 9.86 -22.30 -22.40
C ARG A 1136 11.36 -22.27 -22.14
N ASP A 1137 11.82 -21.42 -21.23
CA ASP A 1137 13.23 -21.36 -20.83
C ASP A 1137 13.70 -22.67 -20.15
N GLY A 1138 12.78 -23.48 -19.62
CA GLY A 1138 13.06 -24.82 -19.09
C GLY A 1138 13.21 -25.93 -20.13
N TYR A 1139 12.76 -25.70 -21.38
CA TYR A 1139 12.73 -26.72 -22.45
C TYR A 1139 13.53 -26.34 -23.71
N GLU A 1140 13.93 -25.08 -23.89
CA GLU A 1140 14.74 -24.64 -25.04
C GLU A 1140 16.24 -24.90 -24.82
N GLN A 1141 16.59 -26.19 -24.75
CA GLN A 1141 17.93 -26.67 -25.06
C GLN A 1141 17.86 -27.91 -25.97
N ASP A 1142 16.94 -27.91 -26.94
CA ASP A 1142 17.02 -28.66 -28.19
C ASP A 1142 15.97 -28.08 -29.17
N ASP A 1143 16.35 -27.92 -30.44
CA ASP A 1143 15.54 -27.49 -31.60
C ASP A 1143 15.36 -25.98 -31.89
N VAL A 1144 16.45 -25.40 -32.40
CA VAL A 1144 16.44 -24.21 -33.27
C VAL A 1144 15.95 -24.60 -34.68
N ASN A 1145 14.68 -24.31 -35.01
CA ASN A 1145 14.25 -23.72 -36.30
C ASN A 1145 12.72 -23.79 -36.49
N GLY A 1146 12.06 -22.63 -36.48
CA GLY A 1146 10.71 -22.53 -37.05
C GLY A 1146 9.90 -21.35 -36.52
N GLY A 1147 10.08 -20.17 -37.11
CA GLY A 1147 9.16 -19.07 -36.88
C GLY A 1147 7.75 -19.43 -37.36
N ARG A 1148 6.78 -19.43 -36.45
CA ARG A 1148 5.34 -19.44 -36.76
C ARG A 1148 4.51 -18.86 -35.61
N ASP A 1149 3.71 -17.87 -35.98
CA ASP A 1149 2.50 -17.30 -35.37
C ASP A 1149 2.14 -17.67 -33.93
N ILE A 1150 2.12 -16.66 -33.07
CA ILE A 1150 1.35 -16.62 -31.82
C ILE A 1150 -0.14 -16.56 -32.19
N ARG A 1151 -0.74 -17.71 -32.51
CA ARG A 1151 -2.19 -17.89 -32.54
C ARG A 1151 -2.57 -18.85 -31.42
N ARG A 1152 -3.53 -18.42 -30.59
CA ARG A 1152 -4.27 -19.27 -29.64
C ARG A 1152 -4.48 -20.65 -30.28
N ALA A 1153 -4.00 -21.69 -29.61
CA ALA A 1153 -4.52 -23.03 -29.84
C ALA A 1153 -6.06 -22.96 -29.67
N GLN A 1154 -6.78 -23.59 -30.59
CA GLN A 1154 -8.25 -23.58 -30.63
C GLN A 1154 -8.88 -23.99 -29.28
N PRO A 1155 -10.03 -23.40 -28.92
CA PRO A 1155 -10.78 -23.74 -27.72
C PRO A 1155 -11.66 -24.96 -28.01
N ASP A 1156 -11.12 -26.17 -27.89
CA ASP A 1156 -11.93 -27.40 -27.93
C ASP A 1156 -12.06 -28.05 -26.53
N ASP A 1157 -11.67 -27.36 -25.46
CA ASP A 1157 -11.81 -27.80 -24.06
C ASP A 1157 -12.58 -26.75 -23.21
N GLU A 1158 -13.79 -26.36 -23.63
CA GLU A 1158 -14.64 -25.41 -22.87
C GLU A 1158 -15.16 -25.96 -21.53
N ASP A 1159 -14.96 -27.25 -21.23
CA ASP A 1159 -15.42 -27.89 -19.98
C ASP A 1159 -14.35 -27.96 -18.87
N ASN A 1160 -13.10 -27.53 -19.14
CA ASN A 1160 -11.98 -27.74 -18.21
C ASN A 1160 -11.52 -26.47 -17.46
N GLU A 1161 -12.09 -25.29 -17.74
CA GLU A 1161 -11.71 -24.03 -17.08
C GLU A 1161 -12.23 -23.89 -15.63
N GLY A 1162 -13.02 -24.87 -15.16
CA GLY A 1162 -13.39 -25.04 -13.75
C GLY A 1162 -12.42 -25.88 -12.93
N LEU A 1163 -11.43 -26.54 -13.55
CA LEU A 1163 -10.68 -27.65 -12.96
C LEU A 1163 -9.35 -27.27 -12.30
N GLY A 1164 -9.32 -26.09 -11.69
CA GLY A 1164 -8.16 -25.61 -10.95
C GLY A 1164 -8.55 -24.74 -9.78
N LEU A 1165 -9.39 -25.24 -8.87
CA LEU A 1165 -9.57 -24.71 -7.50
C LEU A 1165 -10.38 -25.72 -6.67
N LEU A 1166 -9.69 -26.67 -6.02
CA LEU A 1166 -10.24 -27.60 -5.02
C LEU A 1166 -11.43 -28.48 -5.46
N ALA A 1167 -11.33 -29.18 -6.59
CA ALA A 1167 -12.20 -30.33 -6.85
C ALA A 1167 -11.51 -31.61 -6.34
N GLU A 1168 -11.98 -32.14 -5.20
CA GLU A 1168 -12.10 -33.59 -5.08
C GLU A 1168 -13.26 -34.01 -5.99
N SER A 1169 -13.07 -35.10 -6.71
CA SER A 1169 -13.99 -35.68 -7.69
C SER A 1169 -15.43 -35.73 -7.19
N ASP A 1170 -16.36 -35.34 -8.06
CA ASP A 1170 -17.79 -35.62 -7.96
C ASP A 1170 -18.05 -37.08 -7.61
N ASP A 1171 -18.69 -37.30 -6.47
CA ASP A 1171 -19.65 -38.39 -6.27
C ASP A 1171 -20.99 -37.69 -5.92
N GLU A 1172 -21.95 -37.83 -6.84
CA GLU A 1172 -23.27 -37.20 -6.85
C GLU A 1172 -24.19 -37.63 -5.69
N ASP A 1173 -25.17 -36.75 -5.42
CA ASP A 1173 -26.55 -37.08 -5.11
C ASP A 1173 -26.86 -38.16 -4.06
N GLU A 1174 -26.96 -37.71 -2.80
CA GLU A 1174 -28.09 -38.06 -1.92
C GLU A 1174 -27.98 -37.19 -0.66
N LEU A 1175 -28.72 -36.07 -0.61
CA LEU A 1175 -29.27 -35.43 0.61
C LEU A 1175 -29.88 -34.05 0.26
N GLY A 1176 -30.71 -34.02 -0.78
CA GLY A 1176 -31.75 -33.01 -0.89
C GLY A 1176 -32.82 -33.27 0.17
N GLY A 1177 -32.94 -32.36 1.15
CA GLY A 1177 -34.14 -32.23 1.96
C GLY A 1177 -33.98 -32.53 3.45
N ARG A 1178 -33.54 -31.52 4.21
CA ARG A 1178 -34.19 -31.15 5.49
C ARG A 1178 -33.63 -29.83 6.05
N ALA A 1179 -34.52 -28.83 6.05
CA ALA A 1179 -34.71 -27.79 7.07
C ALA A 1179 -33.51 -26.83 7.33
N ALA A 1180 -33.58 -25.55 6.96
CA ALA A 1180 -34.44 -24.51 7.55
C ALA A 1180 -34.45 -24.53 9.09
N VAL A 1181 -34.12 -23.39 9.68
CA VAL A 1181 -34.12 -23.07 11.13
C VAL A 1181 -32.85 -23.49 11.89
N ARG A 1182 -31.81 -22.63 11.84
CA ARG A 1182 -31.19 -22.00 13.02
C ARG A 1182 -30.13 -20.98 12.64
#